data_AF-A0A8D9DJU1-F1
#
_entry.id   AF-A0A8D9DJU1-F1
#
_cell.length_a   1.000
_cell.length_b   1.000
_cell.length_c   1.000
_cell.angle_alpha   90.00
_cell.angle_beta   90.00
_cell.angle_gamma   90.00
#
_symmetry.space_group_name_H-M   'P 1'
#
loop_
_entity.id
_entity.type
_entity.pdbx_description
1 polymer ?
#
loop_
_entity_poly.entity_id
_entity_poly.type
_entity_poly.pdbx_seq_one_letter_code
_entity_poly.pdbx_strand_id
1 'polypeptide(L)'
;MAAVNGYQGNTPAETTPAAAGSKQPAPPTKTVDSQSVLKRLQSELMGLMMGGDPGISAFPEEDNIFCWKGTITGSKDTVFEGTEYRLSLSFSNDYPFKPPKIKFETCCFHPNVDLYGNICLDILQDKWSSAYDVRTILLSIQSLLGAEPNISSPLNNQAAQLWSNQEVQISDLRALLHPISLVFIVKLDMSISAQNPDISGERQSGQDVRTQNVMACQAVSNIVKTSLGPVGLDKMLVDDIGDVTITNDGATILRMLEVEHPAAKVLVELAELQDREVGDGTTSVVIVAAELLKRANDLVRNKIHPTSIISGYRLAMREACKYIEEKLVTKVEKLGKAPLINCAKTSMSSKLISGDSDFFANLVVDAVLSVKMTNQRGEIKYPIKGINILKAHGQSAKDSYLLNGYALNTGRAAQGMPLRVSPAKIACLDFNLQKTKMQLGVQVVVNDPRELEKIRQREADMTKERIEKLLKAGANVILTTKGIDDMALKYFVEAGAIAVRRVRKEDMRHVAKATGATLVTTFADMEGEETFDPAHLGSADEVVEERIADDDVVLIKGTKTSSAVSLILRGANDYMLDEMERALHDSLCIVKRTLESNTVVAGGGAVESALSVYLEHLATTLGSREQLAIAEFADALLIIPKVLAVNAAKDATELVAKLRAYHHTAQTKADKKHYSSMGLDLVNGTIRNNLEAGVIEPAMSKVKIIQFATEAAITILRIDDMIKLVKEDGQGDERSRGGARDPRGGLTNGELRVSDQISEQKPLETQESPPPCTDFDVAYFHSYAHVGIHEEMIKFHSLFSAVCCCSLGIAHFFVECYWLIQDRSRTETYREAIMQHQSFIQGKVVVDVGCGTGILSIFCAQAGAKRVYAVDASDIAVQANEVVKANGLSDKVIVLHGRVEDVEIDEEVDVIISEWMGYMLLYESMLGSVITARDRWLKPGGLILPSHATLYMAPISHPDRYSHSIDFWRNVYGIDMSAMMQLAKQCAFEEPSVESISGETVLTWPEVVKHIDCQTIKIQELDSVTARYKFKSMMRAPMHGFAFWFDVEFSEPAKNTNATSVANGSSSISPFTEGNQKKRSNPSDALVLSTSPEAPPTHWQQTIVYFYDPIDVEQDQVIEGSVTLSQSKENRRFMNIHLEYSSAGRSFVKESVMR
;
A
#
# COMPACT_ATOMS: atom_id res chain seq x y z
N MET A 1 -10.68 -90.36 -16.34
CA MET A 1 -10.06 -91.64 -15.90
C MET A 1 -9.28 -91.36 -14.64
N ALA A 2 -9.36 -92.31 -13.71
CA ALA A 2 -9.07 -92.17 -12.30
C ALA A 2 -7.58 -92.00 -11.95
N ALA A 3 -7.40 -91.58 -10.69
CA ALA A 3 -6.18 -91.40 -9.91
C ALA A 3 -5.15 -92.55 -9.99
N VAL A 4 -3.94 -92.30 -9.44
CA VAL A 4 -3.44 -92.99 -8.22
C VAL A 4 -2.01 -92.51 -7.85
N ASN A 5 -1.84 -92.28 -6.55
CA ASN A 5 -0.58 -92.03 -5.83
C ASN A 5 0.29 -93.29 -5.67
N GLY A 6 1.59 -93.11 -5.47
CA GLY A 6 2.50 -94.13 -4.93
C GLY A 6 3.83 -93.55 -4.44
N TYR A 7 4.14 -93.81 -3.18
CA TYR A 7 5.24 -93.32 -2.31
C TYR A 7 6.68 -93.74 -2.69
N GLN A 8 7.69 -92.95 -2.26
CA GLN A 8 8.79 -93.35 -1.33
C GLN A 8 9.74 -92.17 -0.97
N GLY A 9 10.14 -92.06 0.30
CA GLY A 9 11.21 -91.16 0.83
C GLY A 9 12.63 -91.72 0.56
N ASN A 10 13.76 -91.08 0.88
CA ASN A 10 14.10 -90.37 2.12
C ASN A 10 15.49 -89.65 2.00
N THR A 11 15.67 -88.55 2.75
CA THR A 11 16.92 -87.99 3.39
C THR A 11 18.05 -87.28 2.60
N PRO A 12 18.81 -86.34 3.24
CA PRO A 12 19.22 -85.06 2.61
C PRO A 12 20.73 -84.73 2.61
N ALA A 13 21.14 -83.77 1.75
CA ALA A 13 22.34 -82.92 1.94
C ALA A 13 22.26 -81.64 1.07
N GLU A 14 22.74 -80.54 1.64
CA GLU A 14 22.98 -79.15 1.16
C GLU A 14 22.72 -78.77 -0.30
N THR A 15 22.03 -77.63 -0.51
CA THR A 15 22.45 -76.53 -1.43
C THR A 15 21.52 -75.30 -1.37
N THR A 16 22.09 -74.18 -1.79
CA THR A 16 21.72 -72.75 -1.78
C THR A 16 20.35 -72.36 -2.39
N PRO A 17 19.83 -71.14 -2.08
CA PRO A 17 18.43 -70.80 -2.32
C PRO A 17 18.18 -70.23 -3.72
N ALA A 18 17.21 -70.81 -4.41
CA ALA A 18 16.62 -70.28 -5.64
C ALA A 18 15.10 -70.17 -5.52
N ALA A 19 14.59 -69.17 -6.24
CA ALA A 19 13.23 -68.70 -6.34
C ALA A 19 12.16 -69.75 -6.72
N ALA A 20 10.90 -69.47 -6.35
CA ALA A 20 9.71 -69.61 -7.21
C ALA A 20 8.45 -69.10 -6.49
N GLY A 21 7.47 -68.58 -7.25
CA GLY A 21 6.06 -68.85 -6.94
C GLY A 21 5.10 -67.65 -6.89
N SER A 22 4.65 -67.22 -8.06
CA SER A 22 3.53 -66.34 -8.38
C SER A 22 2.23 -66.53 -7.56
N LYS A 23 1.60 -65.41 -7.15
CA LYS A 23 0.16 -65.28 -6.92
C LYS A 23 -0.40 -64.10 -7.73
N GLN A 24 -1.36 -64.44 -8.60
CA GLN A 24 -2.42 -63.65 -9.28
C GLN A 24 -2.13 -62.23 -9.81
N PRO A 25 -2.52 -61.93 -11.07
CA PRO A 25 -2.37 -60.59 -11.64
C PRO A 25 -3.30 -59.62 -10.92
N ALA A 26 -2.72 -58.52 -10.41
CA ALA A 26 -3.48 -57.37 -9.93
C ALA A 26 -4.37 -56.82 -11.06
N PRO A 27 -5.57 -56.30 -10.74
CA PRO A 27 -6.45 -55.70 -11.73
C PRO A 27 -5.74 -54.52 -12.42
N PRO A 28 -6.07 -54.23 -13.69
CA PRO A 28 -5.40 -53.15 -14.43
C PRO A 28 -5.56 -51.84 -13.65
N THR A 29 -4.44 -51.19 -13.34
CA THR A 29 -4.41 -49.84 -12.81
C THR A 29 -5.13 -48.93 -13.80
N LYS A 30 -6.37 -48.56 -13.46
CA LYS A 30 -7.08 -47.48 -14.14
C LYS A 30 -6.22 -46.22 -13.98
N THR A 31 -5.61 -45.76 -15.06
CA THR A 31 -5.10 -44.39 -15.14
C THR A 31 -6.29 -43.47 -14.91
N VAL A 32 -6.28 -42.75 -13.80
CA VAL A 32 -7.36 -41.84 -13.42
C VAL A 32 -7.28 -40.63 -14.34
N ASP A 33 -8.38 -40.35 -15.05
CA ASP A 33 -8.50 -39.18 -15.92
C ASP A 33 -8.37 -37.91 -15.05
N SER A 34 -7.46 -37.00 -15.37
CA SER A 34 -7.17 -35.80 -14.55
C SER A 34 -8.43 -34.94 -14.33
N GLN A 35 -9.38 -34.98 -15.26
CA GLN A 35 -10.70 -34.35 -15.12
C GLN A 35 -11.57 -34.96 -14.02
N SER A 36 -11.42 -36.25 -13.72
CA SER A 36 -12.20 -36.94 -12.69
C SER A 36 -11.73 -36.58 -11.28
N VAL A 37 -10.43 -36.37 -11.08
CA VAL A 37 -9.85 -35.89 -9.81
C VAL A 37 -10.28 -34.45 -9.54
N LEU A 38 -10.24 -33.59 -10.56
CA LEU A 38 -10.71 -32.20 -10.47
C LEU A 38 -12.19 -32.13 -10.05
N LYS A 39 -13.06 -32.94 -10.66
CA LYS A 39 -14.49 -33.01 -10.30
C LYS A 39 -14.70 -33.51 -8.87
N ARG A 40 -13.89 -34.47 -8.40
CA ARG A 40 -13.95 -34.98 -7.03
C ARG A 40 -13.53 -33.91 -6.02
N LEU A 41 -12.41 -33.22 -6.24
CA LEU A 41 -11.93 -32.13 -5.37
C LEU A 41 -12.92 -30.96 -5.33
N GLN A 42 -13.53 -30.59 -6.45
CA GLN A 42 -14.58 -29.57 -6.49
C GLN A 42 -15.84 -29.99 -5.70
N SER A 43 -16.25 -31.26 -5.79
CA SER A 43 -17.38 -31.78 -5.02
C SER A 43 -17.08 -31.83 -3.52
N GLU A 44 -15.86 -32.17 -3.13
CA GLU A 44 -15.45 -32.18 -1.72
C GLU A 44 -15.31 -30.77 -1.15
N LEU A 45 -14.85 -29.80 -1.95
CA LEU A 45 -14.83 -28.38 -1.57
C LEU A 45 -16.25 -27.86 -1.32
N MET A 46 -17.21 -28.16 -2.21
CA MET A 46 -18.61 -27.82 -1.98
C MET A 46 -19.18 -28.53 -0.74
N GLY A 47 -18.80 -29.79 -0.51
CA GLY A 47 -19.17 -30.55 0.69
C GLY A 47 -18.65 -29.91 1.98
N LEU A 48 -17.45 -29.35 1.96
CA LEU A 48 -16.83 -28.65 3.08
C LEU A 48 -17.45 -27.26 3.31
N MET A 49 -17.80 -26.53 2.24
CA MET A 49 -18.49 -25.23 2.34
C MET A 49 -19.94 -25.35 2.83
N MET A 50 -20.61 -26.46 2.52
CA MET A 50 -21.98 -26.73 2.98
C MET A 50 -22.02 -27.44 4.34
N GLY A 51 -20.93 -28.11 4.73
CA GLY A 51 -20.75 -28.76 6.03
C GLY A 51 -20.30 -27.76 7.09
N GLY A 52 -21.24 -27.24 7.88
CA GLY A 52 -20.94 -26.32 8.99
C GLY A 52 -20.32 -27.01 10.22
N ASP A 53 -19.26 -27.81 10.03
CA ASP A 53 -18.57 -28.47 11.14
C ASP A 53 -17.75 -27.46 11.96
N PRO A 54 -18.01 -27.33 13.27
CA PRO A 54 -17.32 -26.34 14.09
C PRO A 54 -15.84 -26.71 14.24
N GLY A 55 -14.96 -25.82 13.81
CA GLY A 55 -13.53 -25.90 14.07
C GLY A 55 -12.67 -26.54 12.99
N ILE A 56 -13.21 -26.82 11.79
CA ILE A 56 -12.43 -27.25 10.63
C ILE A 56 -12.79 -26.44 9.39
N SER A 57 -11.79 -26.03 8.61
CA SER A 57 -11.99 -25.38 7.29
C SER A 57 -10.82 -25.67 6.36
N ALA A 58 -11.03 -25.66 5.05
CA ALA A 58 -9.96 -25.76 4.06
C ALA A 58 -10.35 -25.13 2.72
N PHE A 59 -9.40 -24.45 2.09
CA PHE A 59 -9.58 -23.74 0.81
C PHE A 59 -8.39 -23.97 -0.14
N PRO A 60 -8.60 -24.03 -1.46
CA PRO A 60 -7.51 -24.10 -2.43
C PRO A 60 -6.66 -22.82 -2.41
N GLU A 61 -5.36 -22.97 -2.66
CA GLU A 61 -4.41 -21.86 -2.77
C GLU A 61 -4.44 -21.31 -4.21
N GLU A 62 -4.92 -20.07 -4.36
CA GLU A 62 -5.00 -19.33 -5.63
C GLU A 62 -5.67 -20.13 -6.77
N ASP A 63 -4.95 -20.33 -7.89
CA ASP A 63 -5.41 -21.04 -9.09
C ASP A 63 -5.08 -22.55 -9.09
N ASN A 64 -4.43 -23.07 -8.03
CA ASN A 64 -4.03 -24.48 -7.96
C ASN A 64 -4.92 -25.31 -7.02
N ILE A 65 -5.92 -25.97 -7.60
CA ILE A 65 -6.86 -26.83 -6.86
C ILE A 65 -6.22 -28.11 -6.26
N PHE A 66 -4.96 -28.42 -6.54
CA PHE A 66 -4.24 -29.55 -5.93
C PHE A 66 -3.49 -29.19 -4.64
N CYS A 67 -3.47 -27.91 -4.24
CA CYS A 67 -2.83 -27.43 -3.01
C CYS A 67 -3.84 -26.63 -2.20
N TRP A 68 -4.16 -27.07 -0.98
CA TRP A 68 -5.16 -26.43 -0.12
C TRP A 68 -4.54 -26.02 1.22
N LYS A 69 -5.00 -24.90 1.78
CA LYS A 69 -4.72 -24.48 3.14
C LYS A 69 -5.91 -24.80 4.04
N GLY A 70 -5.66 -25.64 5.05
CA GLY A 70 -6.61 -26.06 6.06
C GLY A 70 -6.38 -25.37 7.39
N THR A 71 -7.43 -25.23 8.20
CA THR A 71 -7.36 -24.69 9.55
C THR A 71 -8.19 -25.55 10.49
N ILE A 72 -7.60 -25.96 11.62
CA ILE A 72 -8.24 -26.79 12.66
C ILE A 72 -8.12 -26.10 14.01
N THR A 73 -9.20 -26.06 14.77
CA THR A 73 -9.20 -25.62 16.17
C THR A 73 -9.19 -26.82 17.11
N GLY A 74 -8.42 -26.73 18.20
CA GLY A 74 -8.40 -27.79 19.22
C GLY A 74 -9.78 -28.01 19.87
N SER A 75 -10.05 -29.25 20.28
CA SER A 75 -11.33 -29.66 20.86
C SER A 75 -11.49 -29.16 22.30
N LYS A 76 -12.74 -28.92 22.73
CA LYS A 76 -13.08 -28.54 24.11
C LYS A 76 -12.59 -29.59 25.11
N ASP A 77 -12.20 -29.15 26.31
CA ASP A 77 -11.68 -30.01 27.40
C ASP A 77 -10.30 -30.65 27.13
N THR A 78 -9.53 -30.13 26.17
CA THR A 78 -8.14 -30.59 25.89
C THR A 78 -7.09 -29.51 26.18
N VAL A 79 -5.82 -29.91 26.27
CA VAL A 79 -4.70 -28.96 26.42
C VAL A 79 -4.57 -27.98 25.25
N PHE A 80 -5.17 -28.30 24.10
CA PHE A 80 -5.18 -27.50 22.87
C PHE A 80 -6.47 -26.68 22.69
N GLU A 81 -7.34 -26.59 23.70
CA GLU A 81 -8.57 -25.79 23.63
C GLU A 81 -8.25 -24.31 23.41
N GLY A 82 -8.88 -23.72 22.37
CA GLY A 82 -8.72 -22.30 22.03
C GLY A 82 -7.53 -21.97 21.12
N THR A 83 -6.75 -22.95 20.67
CA THR A 83 -5.66 -22.75 19.70
C THR A 83 -6.09 -23.13 18.27
N GLU A 84 -5.66 -22.31 17.29
CA GLU A 84 -5.94 -22.48 15.86
C GLU A 84 -4.65 -22.93 15.14
N TYR A 85 -4.70 -24.09 14.48
CA TYR A 85 -3.57 -24.67 13.76
C TYR A 85 -3.78 -24.60 12.25
N ARG A 86 -2.76 -24.13 11.53
CA ARG A 86 -2.74 -24.11 10.05
C ARG A 86 -2.11 -25.37 9.49
N LEU A 87 -2.71 -25.91 8.44
CA LEU A 87 -2.30 -27.12 7.74
C LEU A 87 -2.12 -26.86 6.24
N SER A 88 -1.06 -27.41 5.65
CA SER A 88 -0.90 -27.51 4.20
C SER A 88 -1.35 -28.89 3.72
N LEU A 89 -2.27 -28.96 2.76
CA LEU A 89 -2.74 -30.20 2.13
C LEU A 89 -2.32 -30.22 0.66
N SER A 90 -1.64 -31.28 0.22
CA SER A 90 -1.24 -31.48 -1.17
C SER A 90 -1.79 -32.79 -1.74
N PHE A 91 -2.49 -32.68 -2.86
CA PHE A 91 -3.17 -33.79 -3.53
C PHE A 91 -2.35 -34.24 -4.75
N SER A 92 -2.15 -35.55 -4.87
CA SER A 92 -1.51 -36.15 -6.07
C SER A 92 -2.53 -36.45 -7.16
N ASN A 93 -2.07 -36.62 -8.40
CA ASN A 93 -2.92 -37.05 -9.52
C ASN A 93 -3.56 -38.44 -9.33
N ASP A 94 -3.11 -39.21 -8.34
CA ASP A 94 -3.64 -40.53 -7.98
C ASP A 94 -4.71 -40.48 -6.87
N TYR A 95 -5.13 -39.29 -6.42
CA TYR A 95 -6.21 -39.12 -5.44
C TYR A 95 -7.57 -39.51 -6.06
N PRO A 96 -8.47 -40.24 -5.36
CA PRO A 96 -8.46 -40.63 -3.94
C PRO A 96 -7.84 -42.01 -3.64
N PHE A 97 -7.19 -42.67 -4.60
CA PHE A 97 -6.60 -44.00 -4.37
C PHE A 97 -5.31 -43.94 -3.55
N LYS A 98 -4.60 -42.81 -3.62
CA LYS A 98 -3.45 -42.49 -2.77
C LYS A 98 -3.82 -41.37 -1.78
N PRO A 99 -3.43 -41.46 -0.49
CA PRO A 99 -3.70 -40.42 0.49
C PRO A 99 -3.02 -39.08 0.11
N PRO A 100 -3.62 -37.94 0.47
CA PRO A 100 -2.98 -36.64 0.33
C PRO A 100 -1.87 -36.47 1.37
N LYS A 101 -0.86 -35.64 1.07
CA LYS A 101 0.17 -35.29 2.05
C LYS A 101 -0.27 -34.07 2.84
N ILE A 102 -0.29 -34.19 4.17
CA ILE A 102 -0.76 -33.15 5.09
C ILE A 102 0.34 -32.83 6.10
N LYS A 103 0.58 -31.54 6.35
CA LYS A 103 1.56 -31.04 7.31
C LYS A 103 1.02 -29.86 8.11
N PHE A 104 1.44 -29.74 9.36
CA PHE A 104 1.23 -28.55 10.19
C PHE A 104 2.22 -27.44 9.79
N GLU A 105 1.71 -26.27 9.41
CA GLU A 105 2.51 -25.05 9.23
C GLU A 105 2.75 -24.36 10.57
N THR A 106 1.79 -24.45 11.50
CA THR A 106 1.94 -23.96 12.87
C THR A 106 2.61 -25.03 13.73
N CYS A 107 3.66 -24.65 14.48
CA CYS A 107 4.35 -25.59 15.37
C CYS A 107 3.36 -26.20 16.39
N CYS A 108 3.26 -27.54 16.40
CA CYS A 108 2.42 -28.28 17.32
C CYS A 108 3.26 -29.28 18.11
N PHE A 109 3.35 -29.11 19.43
CA PHE A 109 4.09 -30.03 20.28
C PHE A 109 3.17 -31.17 20.73
N HIS A 110 3.25 -32.31 20.03
CA HIS A 110 2.41 -33.49 20.23
C HIS A 110 3.21 -34.78 20.00
N PRO A 111 2.97 -35.89 20.75
CA PRO A 111 3.72 -37.14 20.58
C PRO A 111 3.71 -37.72 19.16
N ASN A 112 2.64 -37.51 18.39
CA ASN A 112 2.48 -38.03 17.03
C ASN A 112 2.72 -36.98 15.91
N VAL A 113 3.30 -35.81 16.24
CA VAL A 113 3.69 -34.77 15.27
C VAL A 113 5.18 -34.46 15.44
N ASP A 114 5.94 -34.39 14.35
CA ASP A 114 7.37 -34.02 14.41
C ASP A 114 7.62 -32.50 14.39
N LEU A 115 8.88 -32.11 14.59
CA LEU A 115 9.33 -30.70 14.58
C LEU A 115 9.12 -30.00 13.22
N TYR A 116 8.94 -30.76 12.13
CA TYR A 116 8.72 -30.25 10.78
C TYR A 116 7.23 -30.29 10.39
N GLY A 117 6.33 -30.61 11.33
CA GLY A 117 4.89 -30.62 11.15
C GLY A 117 4.31 -31.87 10.46
N ASN A 118 5.08 -32.95 10.28
CA ASN A 118 4.56 -34.20 9.71
C ASN A 118 3.75 -34.98 10.76
N ILE A 119 2.67 -35.64 10.30
CA ILE A 119 1.69 -36.30 11.16
C ILE A 119 1.78 -37.82 11.02
N CYS A 120 1.85 -38.53 12.15
CA CYS A 120 1.68 -39.98 12.21
C CYS A 120 0.22 -40.34 12.49
N LEU A 121 -0.54 -40.67 11.46
CA LEU A 121 -1.94 -41.09 11.60
C LEU A 121 -2.24 -42.27 10.66
N ASP A 122 -2.76 -43.37 11.21
CA ASP A 122 -2.98 -44.63 10.48
C ASP A 122 -3.81 -44.43 9.19
N ILE A 123 -4.77 -43.50 9.22
CA ILE A 123 -5.63 -43.24 8.06
C ILE A 123 -4.87 -42.60 6.90
N LEU A 124 -3.73 -41.94 7.14
CA LEU A 124 -2.87 -41.34 6.11
C LEU A 124 -1.76 -42.31 5.63
N GLN A 125 -1.71 -43.51 6.20
CA GLN A 125 -0.72 -44.55 5.91
C GLN A 125 -1.44 -45.87 5.57
N ASP A 126 -1.35 -46.89 6.43
CA ASP A 126 -1.77 -48.26 6.11
C ASP A 126 -3.30 -48.49 6.12
N LYS A 127 -4.08 -47.60 6.74
CA LYS A 127 -5.55 -47.69 6.83
C LYS A 127 -6.29 -46.72 5.89
N TRP A 128 -5.62 -46.16 4.89
CA TRP A 128 -6.24 -45.26 3.90
C TRP A 128 -7.35 -45.97 3.10
N SER A 129 -8.47 -45.28 2.90
CA SER A 129 -9.57 -45.71 2.04
C SER A 129 -9.98 -44.58 1.10
N SER A 130 -10.18 -44.89 -0.18
CA SER A 130 -10.68 -43.93 -1.18
C SER A 130 -12.09 -43.38 -0.91
N ALA A 131 -12.76 -43.90 0.12
CA ALA A 131 -14.04 -43.41 0.63
C ALA A 131 -13.89 -42.25 1.63
N TYR A 132 -12.67 -41.91 2.08
CA TYR A 132 -12.45 -40.78 2.97
C TYR A 132 -12.32 -39.47 2.19
N ASP A 133 -13.20 -38.53 2.50
CA ASP A 133 -13.18 -37.17 1.96
C ASP A 133 -12.32 -36.24 2.83
N VAL A 134 -11.89 -35.08 2.31
CA VAL A 134 -11.07 -34.08 3.02
C VAL A 134 -11.67 -33.70 4.37
N ARG A 135 -13.01 -33.59 4.46
CA ARG A 135 -13.74 -33.35 5.71
C ARG A 135 -13.42 -34.39 6.79
N THR A 136 -13.49 -35.68 6.43
CA THR A 136 -13.21 -36.80 7.34
C THR A 136 -11.76 -36.79 7.82
N ILE A 137 -10.84 -36.38 6.94
CA ILE A 137 -9.41 -36.26 7.28
C ILE A 137 -9.19 -35.14 8.31
N LEU A 138 -9.78 -33.96 8.10
CA LEU A 138 -9.67 -32.84 9.03
C LEU A 138 -10.31 -33.17 10.40
N LEU A 139 -11.49 -33.81 10.42
CA LEU A 139 -12.10 -34.28 11.67
C LEU A 139 -11.23 -35.30 12.40
N SER A 140 -10.53 -36.16 11.67
CA SER A 140 -9.64 -37.15 12.27
C SER A 140 -8.37 -36.51 12.86
N ILE A 141 -7.82 -35.48 12.21
CA ILE A 141 -6.69 -34.70 12.74
C ILE A 141 -7.14 -33.88 13.96
N GLN A 142 -8.35 -33.31 13.94
CA GLN A 142 -8.93 -32.65 15.11
C GLN A 142 -9.13 -33.62 16.28
N SER A 143 -9.56 -34.86 16.00
CA SER A 143 -9.67 -35.91 17.00
C SER A 143 -8.32 -36.38 17.53
N LEU A 144 -7.25 -36.32 16.74
CA LEU A 144 -5.89 -36.63 17.20
C LEU A 144 -5.44 -35.66 18.31
N LEU A 145 -5.81 -34.38 18.19
CA LEU A 145 -5.58 -33.37 19.23
C LEU A 145 -6.51 -33.54 20.44
N GLY A 146 -7.64 -34.24 20.27
CA GLY A 146 -8.67 -34.44 21.28
C GLY A 146 -8.54 -35.74 22.10
N ALA A 147 -7.94 -36.78 21.53
CA ALA A 147 -7.84 -38.11 22.14
C ALA A 147 -6.54 -38.28 22.93
N GLU A 148 -6.50 -39.27 23.85
CA GLU A 148 -5.24 -39.67 24.48
C GLU A 148 -4.22 -40.06 23.38
N PRO A 149 -3.05 -39.41 23.32
CA PRO A 149 -2.09 -39.63 22.24
C PRO A 149 -1.58 -41.06 22.25
N ASN A 150 -1.28 -41.61 21.08
CA ASN A 150 -0.71 -42.95 21.01
C ASN A 150 0.78 -42.91 21.40
N ILE A 151 1.08 -43.28 22.64
CA ILE A 151 2.44 -43.27 23.24
C ILE A 151 3.25 -44.51 22.82
N SER A 152 2.66 -45.51 22.16
CA SER A 152 3.35 -46.75 21.79
C SER A 152 4.34 -46.59 20.62
N SER A 153 4.14 -45.59 19.76
CA SER A 153 5.04 -45.26 18.64
C SER A 153 5.03 -43.75 18.33
N PRO A 154 5.66 -42.92 19.18
CA PRO A 154 5.66 -41.46 19.02
C PRO A 154 6.67 -41.01 17.95
N LEU A 155 6.29 -39.99 17.15
CA LEU A 155 7.24 -39.27 16.28
C LEU A 155 8.10 -38.30 17.10
N ASN A 156 7.57 -37.80 18.23
CA ASN A 156 8.28 -36.94 19.17
C ASN A 156 8.45 -37.64 20.52
N ASN A 157 9.64 -38.22 20.72
CA ASN A 157 9.99 -38.96 21.94
C ASN A 157 9.96 -38.10 23.21
N GLN A 158 10.25 -36.79 23.10
CA GLN A 158 10.26 -35.87 24.25
C GLN A 158 8.83 -35.57 24.71
N ALA A 159 7.92 -35.31 23.77
CA ALA A 159 6.50 -35.11 24.07
C ALA A 159 5.87 -36.37 24.69
N ALA A 160 6.25 -37.55 24.21
CA ALA A 160 5.77 -38.83 24.75
C ALA A 160 6.25 -39.12 26.17
N GLN A 161 7.51 -38.79 26.50
CA GLN A 161 8.05 -38.92 27.87
C GLN A 161 7.32 -38.01 28.85
N LEU A 162 7.06 -36.76 28.46
CA LEU A 162 6.29 -35.82 29.28
C LEU A 162 4.85 -36.29 29.51
N TRP A 163 4.22 -36.90 28.50
CA TRP A 163 2.88 -37.47 28.62
C TRP A 163 2.80 -38.72 29.52
N SER A 164 3.92 -39.44 29.70
CA SER A 164 3.98 -40.65 30.51
C SER A 164 4.12 -40.40 32.02
N ASN A 165 4.57 -39.20 32.42
CA ASN A 165 4.74 -38.82 33.82
C ASN A 165 3.46 -38.13 34.36
N GLN A 166 2.55 -38.91 34.93
CA GLN A 166 1.22 -38.47 35.41
C GLN A 166 1.21 -37.52 36.65
N GLU A 167 2.35 -37.06 37.15
CA GLU A 167 2.42 -36.18 38.34
C GLU A 167 2.40 -34.67 38.04
N VAL A 168 2.37 -34.27 36.76
CA VAL A 168 2.32 -32.85 36.36
C VAL A 168 0.87 -32.43 36.15
N GLN A 169 0.37 -31.45 36.91
CA GLN A 169 -0.98 -30.92 36.73
C GLN A 169 -1.14 -30.35 35.31
N ILE A 170 -2.30 -30.56 34.69
CA ILE A 170 -2.66 -30.13 33.32
C ILE A 170 -2.40 -28.62 33.08
N SER A 171 -2.35 -27.82 34.14
CA SER A 171 -1.97 -26.39 34.12
C SER A 171 -0.52 -26.14 33.72
N ASP A 172 0.42 -26.99 34.13
CA ASP A 172 1.86 -26.80 33.91
C ASP A 172 2.26 -27.17 32.48
N LEU A 173 1.58 -28.15 31.87
CA LEU A 173 1.73 -28.49 30.45
C LEU A 173 1.21 -27.35 29.54
N ARG A 174 0.12 -26.65 29.91
CA ARG A 174 -0.40 -25.49 29.15
C ARG A 174 0.60 -24.32 29.09
N ALA A 175 1.42 -24.11 30.13
CA ALA A 175 2.42 -23.04 30.18
C ALA A 175 3.64 -23.29 29.28
N LEU A 176 4.00 -24.56 29.08
CA LEU A 176 5.13 -25.00 28.24
C LEU A 176 4.79 -25.08 26.74
N LEU A 177 3.51 -25.21 26.38
CA LEU A 177 3.05 -25.48 25.01
C LEU A 177 2.60 -24.24 24.23
N HIS A 178 2.61 -23.05 24.84
CA HIS A 178 2.32 -21.79 24.16
C HIS A 178 3.57 -21.27 23.42
N PRO A 179 3.47 -20.82 22.15
CA PRO A 179 4.62 -20.36 21.35
C PRO A 179 5.28 -19.05 21.84
N ILE A 180 4.89 -18.52 23.00
CA ILE A 180 5.46 -17.29 23.59
C ILE A 180 6.57 -17.61 24.61
N SER A 181 6.79 -18.88 24.95
CA SER A 181 7.63 -19.27 26.10
C SER A 181 9.05 -19.76 25.76
N LEU A 182 9.63 -19.43 24.60
CA LEU A 182 10.99 -19.88 24.23
C LEU A 182 12.14 -19.00 24.77
N VAL A 183 11.87 -18.16 25.79
CA VAL A 183 12.88 -17.28 26.43
C VAL A 183 13.32 -17.80 27.82
N PHE A 184 12.73 -18.89 28.32
CA PHE A 184 12.93 -19.34 29.71
C PHE A 184 13.78 -20.61 29.88
N ILE A 185 14.93 -20.73 29.20
CA ILE A 185 16.00 -21.66 29.60
C ILE A 185 17.37 -21.01 29.39
N VAL A 186 17.75 -20.05 30.24
CA VAL A 186 19.12 -19.90 30.76
C VAL A 186 19.02 -19.26 32.15
N LYS A 187 19.01 -20.09 33.19
CA LYS A 187 19.30 -19.65 34.56
C LYS A 187 20.77 -20.02 34.82
N LEU A 188 21.65 -19.07 34.54
CA LEU A 188 23.02 -19.01 35.05
C LEU A 188 23.22 -17.57 35.51
N ASP A 189 23.20 -17.40 36.83
CA ASP A 189 23.47 -16.15 37.55
C ASP A 189 24.74 -15.48 37.03
N MET A 190 24.68 -14.18 36.69
CA MET A 190 25.64 -13.14 37.08
C MET A 190 25.04 -11.73 36.86
N SER A 191 24.63 -11.10 37.95
CA SER A 191 24.72 -9.66 38.27
C SER A 191 24.97 -8.64 37.13
N ILE A 192 23.94 -8.11 36.47
CA ILE A 192 24.03 -6.83 35.73
C ILE A 192 22.75 -6.01 35.94
N SER A 193 22.95 -4.74 36.26
CA SER A 193 21.96 -3.71 36.56
C SER A 193 20.91 -3.55 35.45
N ALA A 194 19.67 -3.19 35.83
CA ALA A 194 18.59 -2.89 34.90
C ALA A 194 18.95 -1.72 33.97
N GLN A 195 19.09 -2.02 32.68
CA GLN A 195 18.96 -1.07 31.57
C GLN A 195 17.81 -1.57 30.69
N ASN A 196 16.82 -0.71 30.47
CA ASN A 196 15.76 -0.95 29.48
C ASN A 196 16.40 -1.20 28.10
N PRO A 197 15.79 -2.02 27.23
CA PRO A 197 16.17 -2.02 25.83
C PRO A 197 15.89 -0.61 25.27
N ASP A 198 16.94 0.08 24.82
CA ASP A 198 16.83 1.39 24.17
C ASP A 198 16.04 1.24 22.87
N ILE A 199 14.75 1.58 22.92
CA ILE A 199 13.94 1.84 21.74
C ILE A 199 14.38 3.22 21.24
N SER A 200 14.90 3.31 20.02
CA SER A 200 15.21 4.58 19.36
C SER A 200 13.93 5.38 19.08
N GLY A 201 13.44 6.10 20.11
CA GLY A 201 12.19 6.85 20.04
C GLY A 201 11.78 7.51 21.34
N GLU A 202 10.74 8.34 21.27
CA GLU A 202 10.12 8.98 22.43
C GLU A 202 8.92 8.17 22.92
N ARG A 203 8.89 7.81 24.21
CA ARG A 203 7.73 7.19 24.85
C ARG A 203 7.12 8.15 25.87
N GLN A 204 5.83 8.43 25.72
CA GLN A 204 5.01 9.16 26.68
C GLN A 204 3.90 8.23 27.18
N SER A 205 3.51 8.35 28.44
CA SER A 205 2.54 7.44 29.07
C SER A 205 1.54 8.13 30.00
N GLY A 206 0.40 7.48 30.20
CA GLY A 206 -0.58 7.84 31.22
C GLY A 206 -1.46 9.05 30.86
N GLN A 207 -1.51 10.03 31.78
CA GLN A 207 -2.45 11.16 31.68
C GLN A 207 -2.00 12.22 30.65
N ASP A 208 -0.70 12.34 30.42
CA ASP A 208 -0.14 13.35 29.52
C ASP A 208 -0.51 13.02 28.08
N VAL A 209 -0.37 11.75 27.67
CA VAL A 209 -0.82 11.24 26.36
C VAL A 209 -2.30 11.51 26.13
N ARG A 210 -3.16 11.19 27.11
CA ARG A 210 -4.60 11.45 27.01
C ARG A 210 -4.91 12.93 26.84
N THR A 211 -4.21 13.79 27.58
CA THR A 211 -4.39 15.24 27.50
C THR A 211 -3.92 15.77 26.14
N GLN A 212 -2.79 15.27 25.63
CA GLN A 212 -2.28 15.60 24.30
C GLN A 212 -3.24 15.16 23.18
N ASN A 213 -3.76 13.93 23.25
CA ASN A 213 -4.75 13.42 22.30
C ASN A 213 -5.99 14.32 22.25
N VAL A 214 -6.50 14.73 23.41
CA VAL A 214 -7.66 15.63 23.52
C VAL A 214 -7.34 17.01 22.96
N MET A 215 -6.16 17.58 23.26
CA MET A 215 -5.75 18.88 22.72
C MET A 215 -5.65 18.86 21.19
N ALA A 216 -5.05 17.81 20.61
CA ALA A 216 -4.96 17.63 19.17
C ALA A 216 -6.34 17.53 18.52
N CYS A 217 -7.23 16.71 19.08
CA CYS A 217 -8.62 16.57 18.62
C CYS A 217 -9.39 17.89 18.73
N GLN A 218 -9.17 18.65 19.81
CA GLN A 218 -9.83 19.92 20.05
C GLN A 218 -9.35 20.99 19.06
N ALA A 219 -8.08 20.99 18.68
CA ALA A 219 -7.51 21.89 17.68
C ALA A 219 -8.20 21.68 16.32
N VAL A 220 -8.29 20.42 15.87
CA VAL A 220 -9.00 20.07 14.62
C VAL A 220 -10.48 20.46 14.68
N SER A 221 -11.16 20.17 15.78
CA SER A 221 -12.56 20.56 15.96
C SER A 221 -12.76 22.09 15.93
N ASN A 222 -11.84 22.86 16.53
CA ASN A 222 -11.94 24.32 16.55
C ASN A 222 -11.83 24.95 15.16
N ILE A 223 -11.09 24.31 14.24
CA ILE A 223 -11.04 24.75 12.85
C ILE A 223 -12.46 24.66 12.25
N VAL A 224 -13.09 23.49 12.30
CA VAL A 224 -14.40 23.28 11.65
C VAL A 224 -15.60 23.87 12.41
N LYS A 225 -15.47 24.25 13.68
CA LYS A 225 -16.57 24.88 14.46
C LYS A 225 -17.16 26.11 13.79
N THR A 226 -16.33 26.93 13.13
CA THR A 226 -16.79 28.18 12.52
C THR A 226 -17.54 27.98 11.19
N SER A 227 -17.49 26.78 10.59
CA SER A 227 -18.26 26.46 9.38
C SER A 227 -19.62 25.83 9.70
N LEU A 228 -19.91 25.49 10.96
CA LEU A 228 -21.18 24.86 11.33
C LEU A 228 -22.37 25.85 11.29
N GLY A 229 -23.41 25.47 10.56
CA GLY A 229 -24.72 26.14 10.54
C GLY A 229 -24.92 27.10 9.36
N PRO A 230 -26.13 27.64 9.16
CA PRO A 230 -26.45 28.51 8.02
C PRO A 230 -25.73 29.86 8.02
N VAL A 231 -25.19 30.25 9.17
CA VAL A 231 -24.36 31.44 9.38
C VAL A 231 -22.87 31.08 9.51
N GLY A 232 -22.54 29.80 9.30
CA GLY A 232 -21.16 29.32 9.24
C GLY A 232 -20.46 29.89 8.01
N LEU A 233 -19.15 30.10 8.13
CA LEU A 233 -18.34 30.68 7.07
C LEU A 233 -17.42 29.63 6.45
N ASP A 234 -17.26 29.73 5.14
CA ASP A 234 -16.38 28.89 4.35
C ASP A 234 -14.91 29.16 4.70
N LYS A 235 -14.06 28.17 4.43
CA LYS A 235 -12.62 28.30 4.59
C LYS A 235 -11.94 28.31 3.24
N MET A 236 -10.94 29.17 3.13
CA MET A 236 -10.00 29.19 2.02
C MET A 236 -8.78 28.37 2.42
N LEU A 237 -8.50 27.33 1.66
CA LEU A 237 -7.34 26.46 1.80
C LEU A 237 -6.46 26.67 0.57
N VAL A 238 -5.16 26.81 0.79
CA VAL A 238 -4.18 27.06 -0.27
C VAL A 238 -3.18 25.92 -0.20
N ASP A 239 -3.09 25.16 -1.29
CA ASP A 239 -2.13 24.07 -1.41
C ASP A 239 -0.73 24.62 -1.66
N ASP A 240 0.32 23.79 -1.54
CA ASP A 240 1.72 24.21 -1.73
C ASP A 240 2.02 24.77 -3.13
N ILE A 241 1.23 24.37 -4.13
CA ILE A 241 1.31 24.85 -5.51
C ILE A 241 0.67 26.25 -5.67
N GLY A 242 -0.13 26.68 -4.69
CA GLY A 242 -0.89 27.92 -4.70
C GLY A 242 -2.33 27.78 -5.20
N ASP A 243 -2.79 26.56 -5.48
CA ASP A 243 -4.19 26.31 -5.84
C ASP A 243 -5.09 26.57 -4.62
N VAL A 244 -6.18 27.31 -4.87
CA VAL A 244 -7.08 27.77 -3.82
C VAL A 244 -8.36 26.96 -3.85
N THR A 245 -8.69 26.28 -2.75
CA THR A 245 -9.99 25.67 -2.55
C THR A 245 -10.78 26.45 -1.50
N ILE A 246 -11.99 26.88 -1.85
CA ILE A 246 -12.93 27.50 -0.92
C ILE A 246 -14.03 26.49 -0.64
N THR A 247 -14.22 26.08 0.62
CA THR A 247 -15.27 25.11 0.96
C THR A 247 -15.80 25.24 2.38
N ASN A 248 -17.07 24.88 2.56
CA ASN A 248 -17.71 24.73 3.88
C ASN A 248 -17.62 23.30 4.43
N ASP A 249 -17.46 22.31 3.55
CA ASP A 249 -17.56 20.90 3.93
C ASP A 249 -16.41 20.50 4.87
N GLY A 250 -16.79 20.03 6.06
CA GLY A 250 -15.85 19.61 7.10
C GLY A 250 -14.95 18.46 6.65
N ALA A 251 -15.43 17.50 5.87
CA ALA A 251 -14.60 16.38 5.41
C ALA A 251 -13.51 16.86 4.44
N THR A 252 -13.90 17.68 3.45
CA THR A 252 -12.96 18.28 2.51
C THR A 252 -11.94 19.20 3.21
N ILE A 253 -12.38 20.03 4.17
CA ILE A 253 -11.48 20.88 4.96
C ILE A 253 -10.43 20.03 5.68
N LEU A 254 -10.86 18.96 6.37
CA LEU A 254 -9.96 18.14 7.16
C LEU A 254 -9.02 17.28 6.32
N ARG A 255 -9.44 16.85 5.13
CA ARG A 255 -8.59 16.10 4.19
C ARG A 255 -7.47 16.95 3.59
N MET A 256 -7.73 18.23 3.37
CA MET A 256 -6.73 19.18 2.88
C MET A 256 -5.77 19.66 3.97
N LEU A 257 -6.10 19.44 5.25
CA LEU A 257 -5.20 19.74 6.35
C LEU A 257 -4.22 18.59 6.58
N GLU A 258 -2.93 18.89 6.54
CA GLU A 258 -1.88 17.93 6.90
C GLU A 258 -1.83 17.72 8.42
N VAL A 259 -2.59 16.75 8.89
CA VAL A 259 -2.64 16.40 10.31
C VAL A 259 -1.61 15.32 10.62
N GLU A 260 -0.55 15.65 11.35
CA GLU A 260 0.46 14.65 11.74
C GLU A 260 0.03 13.77 12.91
N HIS A 261 -0.68 14.34 13.88
CA HIS A 261 -0.98 13.69 15.15
C HIS A 261 -1.97 12.51 15.00
N PRO A 262 -1.66 11.29 15.48
CA PRO A 262 -2.48 10.09 15.25
C PRO A 262 -3.94 10.22 15.71
N ALA A 263 -4.18 10.72 16.93
CA ALA A 263 -5.55 10.89 17.43
C ALA A 263 -6.39 11.88 16.59
N ALA A 264 -5.74 12.87 15.99
CA ALA A 264 -6.41 13.84 15.14
C ALA A 264 -6.69 13.28 13.74
N LYS A 265 -5.80 12.42 13.20
CA LYS A 265 -6.05 11.65 11.97
C LYS A 265 -7.32 10.79 12.07
N VAL A 266 -7.55 10.16 13.23
CA VAL A 266 -8.79 9.40 13.48
C VAL A 266 -10.04 10.27 13.30
N LEU A 267 -9.99 11.56 13.64
CA LEU A 267 -11.13 12.48 13.40
C LEU A 267 -11.26 12.90 11.93
N VAL A 268 -10.15 12.96 11.18
CA VAL A 268 -10.19 13.19 9.72
C VAL A 268 -10.88 12.01 9.03
N GLU A 269 -10.44 10.78 9.33
CA GLU A 269 -11.05 9.55 8.81
C GLU A 269 -12.52 9.41 9.22
N LEU A 270 -12.88 9.85 10.44
CA LEU A 270 -14.26 9.89 10.90
C LEU A 270 -15.15 10.80 10.05
N ALA A 271 -14.64 11.98 9.67
CA ALA A 271 -15.37 12.90 8.81
C ALA A 271 -15.58 12.32 7.40
N GLU A 272 -14.55 11.67 6.85
CA GLU A 272 -14.63 10.98 5.55
C GLU A 272 -15.60 9.79 5.58
N LEU A 273 -15.63 9.03 6.68
CA LEU A 273 -16.57 7.93 6.86
C LEU A 273 -18.01 8.45 6.88
N GLN A 274 -18.28 9.55 7.57
CA GLN A 274 -19.59 10.18 7.62
C GLN A 274 -20.02 10.70 6.23
N ASP A 275 -19.10 11.29 5.47
CA ASP A 275 -19.36 11.74 4.10
C ASP A 275 -19.72 10.55 3.18
N ARG A 276 -18.94 9.46 3.23
CA ARG A 276 -19.20 8.27 2.40
C ARG A 276 -20.52 7.57 2.75
N GLU A 277 -20.85 7.49 4.04
CA GLU A 277 -22.03 6.77 4.52
C GLU A 277 -23.30 7.61 4.42
N VAL A 278 -23.28 8.88 4.79
CA VAL A 278 -24.49 9.72 4.83
C VAL A 278 -24.43 10.81 3.76
N GLY A 279 -23.26 11.44 3.58
CA GLY A 279 -23.03 12.60 2.70
C GLY A 279 -23.47 13.92 3.30
N ASP A 280 -23.60 13.99 4.62
CA ASP A 280 -23.84 15.22 5.38
C ASP A 280 -23.47 14.99 6.86
N GLY A 281 -23.34 16.08 7.63
CA GLY A 281 -23.02 16.03 9.05
C GLY A 281 -21.54 15.78 9.34
N THR A 282 -20.67 15.97 8.34
CA THR A 282 -19.20 15.84 8.41
C THR A 282 -18.62 16.76 9.49
N THR A 283 -19.06 18.03 9.52
CA THR A 283 -18.66 18.99 10.55
C THR A 283 -19.20 18.63 11.94
N SER A 284 -20.47 18.18 12.00
CA SER A 284 -21.14 17.88 13.27
C SER A 284 -20.51 16.68 13.98
N VAL A 285 -20.16 15.61 13.26
CA VAL A 285 -19.59 14.39 13.85
C VAL A 285 -18.24 14.66 14.53
N VAL A 286 -17.39 15.49 13.92
CA VAL A 286 -16.09 15.87 14.47
C VAL A 286 -16.25 16.70 15.73
N ILE A 287 -17.19 17.66 15.74
CA ILE A 287 -17.43 18.53 16.90
C ILE A 287 -17.95 17.72 18.09
N VAL A 288 -18.90 16.79 17.85
CA VAL A 288 -19.43 15.92 18.91
C VAL A 288 -18.34 14.99 19.45
N ALA A 289 -17.55 14.37 18.58
CA ALA A 289 -16.47 13.47 19.01
C ALA A 289 -15.42 14.18 19.87
N ALA A 290 -14.99 15.38 19.47
CA ALA A 290 -14.02 16.17 20.23
C ALA A 290 -14.57 16.62 21.60
N GLU A 291 -15.85 17.03 21.67
CA GLU A 291 -16.47 17.41 22.95
C GLU A 291 -16.65 16.20 23.89
N LEU A 292 -17.03 15.03 23.35
CA LEU A 292 -17.11 13.78 24.12
C LEU A 292 -15.76 13.40 24.73
N LEU A 293 -14.68 13.54 23.96
CA LEU A 293 -13.30 13.30 24.41
C LEU A 293 -12.86 14.28 25.50
N LYS A 294 -13.15 15.57 25.30
CA LYS A 294 -12.84 16.62 26.29
C LYS A 294 -13.48 16.32 27.64
N ARG A 295 -14.77 16.01 27.66
CA ARG A 295 -15.51 15.67 28.89
C ARG A 295 -15.06 14.36 29.50
N ALA A 296 -14.78 13.35 28.68
CA ALA A 296 -14.23 12.10 29.16
C ALA A 296 -12.89 12.31 29.87
N ASN A 297 -12.02 13.18 29.35
CA ASN A 297 -10.74 13.49 29.99
C ASN A 297 -10.92 14.18 31.36
N ASP A 298 -11.90 15.06 31.50
CA ASP A 298 -12.22 15.67 32.80
C ASP A 298 -12.71 14.63 33.83
N LEU A 299 -13.48 13.62 33.39
CA LEU A 299 -13.85 12.49 34.25
C LEU A 299 -12.65 11.63 34.65
N VAL A 300 -11.70 11.39 33.75
CA VAL A 300 -10.45 10.67 34.05
C VAL A 300 -9.61 11.45 35.08
N ARG A 301 -9.55 12.78 34.96
CA ARG A 301 -8.89 13.65 35.95
C ARG A 301 -9.56 13.54 37.34
N ASN A 302 -10.87 13.35 37.36
CA ASN A 302 -11.65 13.05 38.57
C ASN A 302 -11.48 11.60 39.08
N LYS A 303 -10.46 10.88 38.61
CA LYS A 303 -10.10 9.51 39.03
C LYS A 303 -11.16 8.46 38.68
N ILE A 304 -11.99 8.72 37.67
CA ILE A 304 -12.89 7.72 37.10
C ILE A 304 -12.13 6.92 36.05
N HIS A 305 -12.18 5.59 36.14
CA HIS A 305 -11.47 4.73 35.21
C HIS A 305 -12.06 4.84 33.79
N PRO A 306 -11.24 4.94 32.72
CA PRO A 306 -11.71 5.03 31.33
C PRO A 306 -12.76 3.99 30.94
N THR A 307 -12.60 2.74 31.39
CA THR A 307 -13.57 1.65 31.12
C THR A 307 -14.99 1.95 31.62
N SER A 308 -15.14 2.59 32.79
CA SER A 308 -16.46 2.97 33.32
C SER A 308 -17.09 4.12 32.55
N ILE A 309 -16.26 5.01 31.98
CA ILE A 309 -16.73 6.08 31.09
C ILE A 309 -17.22 5.47 29.77
N ILE A 310 -16.46 4.53 29.22
CA ILE A 310 -16.80 3.81 27.98
C ILE A 310 -18.12 3.04 28.13
N SER A 311 -18.35 2.34 29.25
CA SER A 311 -19.62 1.64 29.49
C SER A 311 -20.80 2.60 29.56
N GLY A 312 -20.64 3.72 30.28
CA GLY A 312 -21.64 4.79 30.35
C GLY A 312 -21.95 5.43 28.99
N TYR A 313 -20.93 5.77 28.20
CA TYR A 313 -21.10 6.35 26.87
C TYR A 313 -21.81 5.38 25.90
N ARG A 314 -21.46 4.09 25.93
CA ARG A 314 -22.16 3.07 25.11
C ARG A 314 -23.62 2.88 25.51
N LEU A 315 -23.94 3.01 26.80
CA LEU A 315 -25.33 2.97 27.26
C LEU A 315 -26.09 4.22 26.82
N ALA A 316 -25.51 5.40 27.01
CA ALA A 316 -26.08 6.68 26.56
C ALA A 316 -26.36 6.69 25.05
N MET A 317 -25.40 6.23 24.24
CA MET A 317 -25.55 6.13 22.78
C MET A 317 -26.74 5.24 22.38
N ARG A 318 -26.87 4.06 22.97
CA ARG A 318 -27.97 3.12 22.66
C ARG A 318 -29.33 3.73 22.99
N GLU A 319 -29.47 4.32 24.18
CA GLU A 319 -30.71 4.96 24.60
C GLU A 319 -31.02 6.21 23.78
N ALA A 320 -30.00 6.97 23.36
CA ALA A 320 -30.17 8.11 22.47
C ALA A 320 -30.70 7.69 21.09
N CYS A 321 -30.12 6.65 20.48
CA CYS A 321 -30.58 6.15 19.18
C CYS A 321 -32.04 5.69 19.25
N LYS A 322 -32.37 4.93 20.30
CA LYS A 322 -33.73 4.46 20.56
C LYS A 322 -34.73 5.62 20.72
N TYR A 323 -34.35 6.67 21.46
CA TYR A 323 -35.20 7.84 21.65
C TYR A 323 -35.49 8.59 20.34
N ILE A 324 -34.49 8.72 19.46
CA ILE A 324 -34.68 9.33 18.13
C ILE A 324 -35.73 8.55 17.35
N GLU A 325 -35.53 7.23 17.20
CA GLU A 325 -36.38 6.34 16.40
C GLU A 325 -37.82 6.28 16.91
N GLU A 326 -38.04 6.26 18.23
CA GLU A 326 -39.37 6.11 18.82
C GLU A 326 -40.15 7.41 18.98
N LYS A 327 -39.49 8.54 19.29
CA LYS A 327 -40.16 9.76 19.78
C LYS A 327 -40.00 10.99 18.90
N LEU A 328 -38.90 11.12 18.16
CA LEU A 328 -38.58 12.33 17.38
C LEU A 328 -38.86 12.19 15.88
N VAL A 329 -38.85 10.96 15.36
CA VAL A 329 -39.04 10.69 13.94
C VAL A 329 -40.47 11.00 13.45
N THR A 330 -40.54 11.68 12.31
CA THR A 330 -41.76 11.86 11.52
C THR A 330 -41.64 11.12 10.19
N LYS A 331 -42.66 10.34 9.79
CA LYS A 331 -42.67 9.59 8.52
C LYS A 331 -43.07 10.47 7.34
N VAL A 332 -42.32 10.40 6.25
CA VAL A 332 -42.44 11.29 5.06
C VAL A 332 -43.50 10.82 4.05
N GLU A 333 -43.92 9.55 4.10
CA GLU A 333 -44.82 8.92 3.10
C GLU A 333 -46.15 9.67 2.86
N LYS A 334 -46.58 10.51 3.79
CA LYS A 334 -47.83 11.30 3.70
C LYS A 334 -47.66 12.72 3.15
N LEU A 335 -46.42 13.22 2.98
CA LEU A 335 -46.16 14.66 2.78
C LEU A 335 -45.71 15.07 1.36
N GLY A 336 -45.63 14.15 0.41
CA GLY A 336 -45.36 14.48 -1.00
C GLY A 336 -43.94 15.00 -1.26
N LYS A 337 -43.76 15.83 -2.32
CA LYS A 337 -42.45 16.37 -2.74
C LYS A 337 -41.89 17.45 -1.81
N ALA A 338 -42.73 18.12 -1.02
CA ALA A 338 -42.37 19.29 -0.23
C ALA A 338 -41.32 19.02 0.87
N PRO A 339 -41.38 17.93 1.66
CA PRO A 339 -40.33 17.58 2.61
C PRO A 339 -38.98 17.30 1.94
N LEU A 340 -38.95 16.71 0.75
CA LEU A 340 -37.68 16.44 0.06
C LEU A 340 -36.98 17.75 -0.31
N ILE A 341 -37.77 18.72 -0.79
CA ILE A 341 -37.29 20.07 -1.09
C ILE A 341 -36.78 20.75 0.20
N ASN A 342 -37.52 20.62 1.30
CA ASN A 342 -37.13 21.20 2.59
C ASN A 342 -35.86 20.56 3.20
N CYS A 343 -35.68 19.24 3.06
CA CYS A 343 -34.44 18.54 3.43
C CYS A 343 -33.26 19.08 2.60
N ALA A 344 -33.42 19.19 1.29
CA ALA A 344 -32.38 19.72 0.40
C ALA A 344 -32.02 21.17 0.77
N LYS A 345 -33.02 22.04 0.99
CA LYS A 345 -32.80 23.43 1.45
C LYS A 345 -32.01 23.51 2.75
N THR A 346 -32.30 22.61 3.69
CA THR A 346 -31.62 22.58 4.98
C THR A 346 -30.13 22.26 4.79
N SER A 347 -29.79 21.26 3.96
CA SER A 347 -28.40 20.89 3.64
C SER A 347 -27.63 21.99 2.89
N MET A 348 -28.32 22.78 2.06
CA MET A 348 -27.73 23.90 1.31
C MET A 348 -27.54 25.18 2.14
N SER A 349 -28.13 25.25 3.34
CA SER A 349 -28.24 26.50 4.09
C SER A 349 -26.90 27.06 4.58
N SER A 350 -25.91 26.20 4.84
CA SER A 350 -24.55 26.60 5.27
C SER A 350 -23.58 26.85 4.13
N LYS A 351 -24.03 26.77 2.86
CA LYS A 351 -23.16 26.76 1.68
C LYS A 351 -23.34 28.01 0.82
N LEU A 352 -22.43 28.22 -0.14
CA LEU A 352 -22.49 29.35 -1.08
C LEU A 352 -23.83 29.49 -1.83
N ILE A 353 -24.51 28.36 -2.08
CA ILE A 353 -25.79 28.31 -2.80
C ILE A 353 -27.02 28.67 -1.93
N SER A 354 -26.82 29.09 -0.68
CA SER A 354 -27.90 29.41 0.26
C SER A 354 -28.91 30.43 -0.28
N GLY A 355 -28.43 31.48 -0.97
CA GLY A 355 -29.27 32.53 -1.56
C GLY A 355 -30.24 32.06 -2.64
N ASP A 356 -29.89 30.96 -3.34
CA ASP A 356 -30.67 30.37 -4.43
C ASP A 356 -31.15 28.94 -4.13
N SER A 357 -31.21 28.60 -2.84
CA SER A 357 -31.55 27.25 -2.35
C SER A 357 -32.91 26.74 -2.83
N ASP A 358 -33.91 27.62 -3.03
CA ASP A 358 -35.21 27.27 -3.60
C ASP A 358 -35.08 26.65 -5.01
N PHE A 359 -34.22 27.23 -5.84
CA PHE A 359 -34.02 26.80 -7.21
C PHE A 359 -33.29 25.45 -7.25
N PHE A 360 -32.14 25.38 -6.57
CA PHE A 360 -31.32 24.17 -6.54
C PHE A 360 -32.00 23.00 -5.84
N ALA A 361 -32.78 23.24 -4.78
CA ALA A 361 -33.49 22.17 -4.08
C ALA A 361 -34.53 21.46 -4.99
N ASN A 362 -35.26 22.21 -5.81
CA ASN A 362 -36.20 21.62 -6.77
C ASN A 362 -35.46 20.77 -7.81
N LEU A 363 -34.36 21.31 -8.34
CA LEU A 363 -33.54 20.67 -9.36
C LEU A 363 -32.84 19.40 -8.83
N VAL A 364 -32.35 19.39 -7.59
CA VAL A 364 -31.80 18.21 -6.91
C VAL A 364 -32.87 17.12 -6.75
N VAL A 365 -34.06 17.48 -6.27
CA VAL A 365 -35.15 16.52 -6.06
C VAL A 365 -35.60 15.91 -7.39
N ASP A 366 -35.70 16.72 -8.45
CA ASP A 366 -36.04 16.24 -9.80
C ASP A 366 -34.96 15.31 -10.38
N ALA A 367 -33.69 15.62 -10.16
CA ALA A 367 -32.57 14.78 -10.59
C ALA A 367 -32.60 13.41 -9.88
N VAL A 368 -32.76 13.38 -8.55
CA VAL A 368 -32.79 12.13 -7.77
C VAL A 368 -33.99 11.26 -8.12
N LEU A 369 -35.18 11.86 -8.30
CA LEU A 369 -36.38 11.13 -8.67
C LEU A 369 -36.28 10.54 -10.09
N SER A 370 -35.57 11.20 -11.00
CA SER A 370 -35.36 10.73 -12.38
C SER A 370 -34.52 9.47 -12.45
N VAL A 371 -33.47 9.35 -11.60
CA VAL A 371 -32.54 8.20 -11.60
C VAL A 371 -33.03 6.99 -10.81
N LYS A 372 -34.28 6.99 -10.36
CA LYS A 372 -34.87 5.90 -9.58
C LYS A 372 -34.70 4.55 -10.30
N MET A 373 -34.02 3.61 -9.66
CA MET A 373 -33.88 2.23 -10.14
C MET A 373 -34.60 1.26 -9.20
N THR A 374 -35.23 0.24 -9.78
CA THR A 374 -35.81 -0.88 -9.03
C THR A 374 -34.95 -2.10 -9.30
N ASN A 375 -34.36 -2.67 -8.25
CA ASN A 375 -33.62 -3.93 -8.37
C ASN A 375 -34.58 -5.09 -8.66
N GLN A 376 -34.02 -6.23 -9.12
CA GLN A 376 -34.79 -7.46 -9.37
C GLN A 376 -35.58 -7.96 -8.14
N ARG A 377 -35.16 -7.57 -6.93
CA ARG A 377 -35.82 -7.89 -5.65
C ARG A 377 -36.92 -6.90 -5.25
N GLY A 378 -37.26 -5.92 -6.09
CA GLY A 378 -38.27 -4.90 -5.80
C GLY A 378 -37.80 -3.76 -4.88
N GLU A 379 -36.55 -3.79 -4.42
CA GLU A 379 -35.94 -2.71 -3.64
C GLU A 379 -35.66 -1.50 -4.54
N ILE A 380 -36.12 -0.32 -4.10
CA ILE A 380 -35.89 0.95 -4.79
C ILE A 380 -34.54 1.52 -4.34
N LYS A 381 -33.65 1.82 -5.29
CA LYS A 381 -32.38 2.50 -5.02
C LYS A 381 -32.23 3.74 -5.89
N TYR A 382 -31.55 4.73 -5.35
CA TYR A 382 -31.23 5.99 -6.03
C TYR A 382 -29.71 6.10 -6.23
N PRO A 383 -29.20 5.70 -7.41
CA PRO A 383 -27.77 5.77 -7.69
C PRO A 383 -27.36 7.22 -7.97
N ILE A 384 -26.74 7.88 -6.99
CA ILE A 384 -26.23 9.27 -7.15
C ILE A 384 -25.20 9.36 -8.28
N LYS A 385 -24.37 8.33 -8.47
CA LYS A 385 -23.42 8.25 -9.59
C LYS A 385 -24.10 8.27 -10.98
N GLY A 386 -25.42 8.03 -11.04
CA GLY A 386 -26.19 8.18 -12.28
C GLY A 386 -26.48 9.63 -12.66
N ILE A 387 -26.19 10.59 -11.79
CA ILE A 387 -26.31 12.02 -12.03
C ILE A 387 -24.91 12.53 -12.35
N ASN A 388 -24.68 12.89 -13.62
CA ASN A 388 -23.44 13.54 -14.01
C ASN A 388 -23.53 15.03 -13.68
N ILE A 389 -22.48 15.62 -13.12
CA ILE A 389 -22.42 17.06 -12.86
C ILE A 389 -21.31 17.64 -13.74
N LEU A 390 -21.69 18.53 -14.65
CA LEU A 390 -20.75 19.27 -15.49
C LEU A 390 -20.65 20.71 -14.99
N LYS A 391 -19.41 21.18 -14.86
CA LYS A 391 -19.08 22.55 -14.48
C LYS A 391 -18.73 23.33 -15.74
N ALA A 392 -19.35 24.48 -15.93
CA ALA A 392 -18.99 25.40 -17.00
C ALA A 392 -19.12 26.84 -16.52
N HIS A 393 -18.00 27.57 -16.46
CA HIS A 393 -17.98 28.97 -16.03
C HIS A 393 -18.74 29.89 -17.00
N GLY A 394 -19.22 31.01 -16.47
CA GLY A 394 -20.05 31.99 -17.18
C GLY A 394 -21.55 31.85 -16.87
N GLN A 395 -22.30 32.91 -17.22
CA GLN A 395 -23.71 33.10 -16.86
C GLN A 395 -23.96 33.19 -15.33
N SER A 396 -25.24 33.24 -14.92
CA SER A 396 -25.62 33.24 -13.51
C SER A 396 -25.74 31.82 -12.96
N ALA A 397 -25.62 31.65 -11.65
CA ALA A 397 -25.89 30.38 -10.97
C ALA A 397 -27.30 29.84 -11.28
N LYS A 398 -28.28 30.73 -11.46
CA LYS A 398 -29.68 30.39 -11.83
C LYS A 398 -29.85 29.87 -13.24
N ASP A 399 -28.87 30.08 -14.11
CA ASP A 399 -28.89 29.55 -15.47
C ASP A 399 -28.45 28.08 -15.52
N SER A 400 -28.08 27.49 -14.38
CA SER A 400 -27.85 26.05 -14.24
C SER A 400 -29.14 25.27 -14.48
N TYR A 401 -29.09 24.14 -15.19
CA TYR A 401 -30.31 23.37 -15.48
C TYR A 401 -30.08 21.86 -15.48
N LEU A 402 -31.18 21.13 -15.30
CA LEU A 402 -31.22 19.68 -15.40
C LEU A 402 -31.48 19.28 -16.85
N LEU A 403 -30.56 18.50 -17.42
CA LEU A 403 -30.72 17.86 -18.72
C LEU A 403 -31.38 16.49 -18.53
N ASN A 404 -32.54 16.30 -19.17
CA ASN A 404 -33.20 15.00 -19.28
C ASN A 404 -32.48 14.11 -20.31
N GLY A 405 -31.30 13.65 -19.92
CA GLY A 405 -30.38 12.90 -20.75
C GLY A 405 -28.96 12.98 -20.19
N TYR A 406 -27.96 12.65 -21.01
CA TYR A 406 -26.57 12.57 -20.56
C TYR A 406 -25.69 13.56 -21.32
N ALA A 407 -24.87 14.31 -20.59
CA ALA A 407 -23.92 15.26 -21.15
C ALA A 407 -22.49 14.71 -21.03
N LEU A 408 -21.73 14.78 -22.11
CA LEU A 408 -20.33 14.34 -22.20
C LEU A 408 -19.43 15.56 -22.40
N ASN A 409 -18.45 15.75 -21.52
CA ASN A 409 -17.46 16.82 -21.64
C ASN A 409 -16.37 16.47 -22.68
N THR A 410 -16.81 16.19 -23.91
CA THR A 410 -15.97 15.82 -25.05
C THR A 410 -16.65 16.29 -26.32
N GLY A 411 -15.91 16.92 -27.22
CA GLY A 411 -16.40 17.29 -28.55
C GLY A 411 -16.34 16.15 -29.56
N ARG A 412 -16.83 16.43 -30.79
CA ARG A 412 -16.75 15.50 -31.92
C ARG A 412 -15.30 15.22 -32.33
N ALA A 413 -15.04 14.01 -32.84
CA ALA A 413 -13.69 13.60 -33.20
C ALA A 413 -13.13 14.32 -34.45
N ALA A 414 -13.99 14.76 -35.38
CA ALA A 414 -13.60 15.56 -36.54
C ALA A 414 -14.59 16.69 -36.80
N GLN A 415 -14.08 17.88 -37.18
CA GLN A 415 -14.91 19.07 -37.41
C GLN A 415 -15.92 18.92 -38.54
N GLY A 416 -15.63 18.07 -39.54
CA GLY A 416 -16.51 17.79 -40.69
C GLY A 416 -17.73 16.91 -40.37
N MET A 417 -17.85 16.38 -39.15
CA MET A 417 -19.05 15.66 -38.69
C MET A 417 -20.19 16.64 -38.39
N PRO A 418 -21.47 16.21 -38.47
CA PRO A 418 -22.60 17.08 -38.16
C PRO A 418 -22.64 17.48 -36.69
N LEU A 419 -23.14 18.68 -36.41
CA LEU A 419 -23.33 19.19 -35.04
C LEU A 419 -24.56 18.63 -34.33
N ARG A 420 -25.56 18.16 -35.09
CA ARG A 420 -26.84 17.67 -34.58
C ARG A 420 -27.33 16.48 -35.39
N VAL A 421 -27.79 15.44 -34.70
CA VAL A 421 -28.38 14.23 -35.30
C VAL A 421 -29.70 13.91 -34.59
N SER A 422 -30.78 13.75 -35.35
CA SER A 422 -32.10 13.33 -34.88
C SER A 422 -32.84 12.54 -35.97
N PRO A 423 -33.41 11.35 -35.68
CA PRO A 423 -33.34 10.58 -34.43
C PRO A 423 -31.96 9.92 -34.23
N ALA A 424 -31.50 9.74 -32.99
CA ALA A 424 -30.17 9.21 -32.69
C ALA A 424 -30.20 7.71 -32.31
N LYS A 425 -29.35 6.93 -32.99
CA LYS A 425 -29.01 5.52 -32.75
C LYS A 425 -27.54 5.43 -32.32
N ILE A 426 -27.33 5.15 -31.04
CA ILE A 426 -26.04 5.29 -30.37
C ILE A 426 -25.37 3.92 -30.21
N ALA A 427 -24.15 3.78 -30.71
CA ALA A 427 -23.29 2.62 -30.50
C ALA A 427 -22.27 2.91 -29.40
N CYS A 428 -22.23 2.05 -28.37
CA CYS A 428 -21.32 2.17 -27.24
C CYS A 428 -20.21 1.11 -27.32
N LEU A 429 -18.97 1.51 -27.56
CA LEU A 429 -17.83 0.61 -27.81
C LEU A 429 -16.73 0.74 -26.74
N ASP A 430 -16.17 -0.39 -26.30
CA ASP A 430 -15.03 -0.45 -25.36
C ASP A 430 -13.69 -0.87 -26.02
N PHE A 431 -13.55 -0.58 -27.31
CA PHE A 431 -12.33 -0.86 -28.08
C PHE A 431 -12.03 0.27 -29.07
N ASN A 432 -10.78 0.33 -29.53
CA ASN A 432 -10.30 1.36 -30.45
C ASN A 432 -10.67 1.07 -31.90
N LEU A 433 -10.95 2.12 -32.65
CA LEU A 433 -11.12 2.07 -34.10
C LEU A 433 -9.84 2.56 -34.77
N GLN A 434 -8.78 1.80 -34.58
CA GLN A 434 -7.46 2.06 -35.14
C GLN A 434 -7.06 0.95 -36.11
N LYS A 435 -5.99 1.18 -36.89
CA LYS A 435 -5.37 0.13 -37.70
C LYS A 435 -5.02 -1.05 -36.80
N THR A 436 -5.55 -2.22 -37.15
CA THR A 436 -5.34 -3.43 -36.37
C THR A 436 -3.87 -3.82 -36.47
N LYS A 437 -3.15 -3.71 -35.35
CA LYS A 437 -1.81 -4.27 -35.22
C LYS A 437 -1.91 -5.74 -34.85
N MET A 438 -0.95 -6.53 -35.30
CA MET A 438 -0.84 -7.92 -34.86
C MET A 438 -0.46 -7.99 -33.37
N GLN A 439 -0.87 -9.08 -32.72
CA GLN A 439 -0.54 -9.32 -31.32
C GLN A 439 0.98 -9.52 -31.15
N LEU A 440 1.49 -9.15 -29.97
CA LEU A 440 2.89 -9.36 -29.59
C LEU A 440 3.24 -10.85 -29.75
N GLY A 441 4.33 -11.13 -30.48
CA GLY A 441 4.78 -12.49 -30.79
C GLY A 441 4.51 -12.95 -32.22
N VAL A 442 3.66 -12.25 -33.00
CA VAL A 442 3.47 -12.55 -34.43
C VAL A 442 4.46 -11.74 -35.26
N GLN A 443 5.44 -12.42 -35.85
CA GLN A 443 6.38 -11.81 -36.80
C GLN A 443 5.92 -12.06 -38.23
N VAL A 444 5.61 -10.99 -38.96
CA VAL A 444 5.28 -11.06 -40.38
C VAL A 444 6.57 -11.02 -41.19
N VAL A 445 7.05 -12.20 -41.60
CA VAL A 445 8.22 -12.32 -42.48
C VAL A 445 7.76 -12.20 -43.93
N VAL A 446 8.18 -11.13 -44.60
CA VAL A 446 7.81 -10.85 -46.00
C VAL A 446 8.99 -11.20 -46.91
N ASN A 447 8.85 -12.25 -47.71
CA ASN A 447 9.88 -12.68 -48.68
C ASN A 447 9.77 -11.96 -50.04
N ASP A 448 8.58 -11.45 -50.40
CA ASP A 448 8.34 -10.70 -51.64
C ASP A 448 7.88 -9.26 -51.32
N PRO A 449 8.60 -8.22 -51.76
CA PRO A 449 8.22 -6.82 -51.56
C PRO A 449 6.81 -6.45 -52.04
N ARG A 450 6.22 -7.18 -53.00
CA ARG A 450 4.86 -6.90 -53.51
C ARG A 450 3.76 -7.25 -52.50
N GLU A 451 4.01 -8.21 -51.63
CA GLU A 451 3.06 -8.62 -50.57
C GLU A 451 3.02 -7.60 -49.43
N LEU A 452 4.07 -6.80 -49.24
CA LEU A 452 4.12 -5.75 -48.22
C LEU A 452 3.00 -4.72 -48.41
N GLU A 453 2.73 -4.32 -49.65
CA GLU A 453 1.66 -3.37 -49.96
C GLU A 453 0.27 -3.96 -49.70
N LYS A 454 0.06 -5.25 -50.03
CA LYS A 454 -1.19 -5.94 -49.75
C LYS A 454 -1.45 -6.08 -48.25
N ILE A 455 -0.42 -6.35 -47.45
CA ILE A 455 -0.53 -6.43 -45.98
C ILE A 455 -0.95 -5.07 -45.42
N ARG A 456 -0.30 -3.98 -45.86
CA ARG A 456 -0.66 -2.62 -45.44
C ARG A 456 -2.08 -2.23 -45.84
N GLN A 457 -2.52 -2.62 -47.03
CA GLN A 457 -3.91 -2.39 -47.46
C GLN A 457 -4.89 -3.21 -46.63
N ARG A 458 -4.60 -4.49 -46.37
CA ARG A 458 -5.46 -5.36 -45.56
C ARG A 458 -5.63 -4.84 -44.13
N GLU A 459 -4.58 -4.30 -43.51
CA GLU A 459 -4.67 -3.65 -42.20
C GLU A 459 -5.66 -2.48 -42.18
N ALA A 460 -5.68 -1.67 -43.24
CA ALA A 460 -6.62 -0.56 -43.38
C ALA A 460 -8.05 -1.04 -43.72
N ASP A 461 -8.16 -2.05 -44.59
CA ASP A 461 -9.45 -2.63 -45.00
C ASP A 461 -10.18 -3.28 -43.83
N MET A 462 -9.47 -3.96 -42.92
CA MET A 462 -10.09 -4.53 -41.71
C MET A 462 -10.78 -3.46 -40.85
N THR A 463 -10.12 -2.31 -40.65
CA THR A 463 -10.72 -1.19 -39.91
C THR A 463 -11.93 -0.62 -40.64
N LYS A 464 -11.86 -0.52 -41.98
CA LYS A 464 -12.97 -0.07 -42.82
C LYS A 464 -14.17 -1.02 -42.75
N GLU A 465 -13.95 -2.33 -42.87
CA GLU A 465 -14.98 -3.37 -42.77
C GLU A 465 -15.75 -3.28 -41.44
N ARG A 466 -15.04 -3.08 -40.32
CA ARG A 466 -15.65 -2.89 -39.00
C ARG A 466 -16.53 -1.64 -38.90
N ILE A 467 -16.07 -0.52 -39.47
CA ILE A 467 -16.84 0.73 -39.51
C ILE A 467 -18.08 0.56 -40.38
N GLU A 468 -17.94 -0.09 -41.54
CA GLU A 468 -19.08 -0.38 -42.41
C GLU A 468 -20.13 -1.26 -41.72
N LYS A 469 -19.73 -2.22 -40.87
CA LYS A 469 -20.68 -3.03 -40.09
C LYS A 469 -21.49 -2.17 -39.11
N LEU A 470 -20.83 -1.23 -38.42
CA LEU A 470 -21.52 -0.27 -37.52
C LEU A 470 -22.52 0.62 -38.28
N LEU A 471 -22.10 1.14 -39.43
CA LEU A 471 -22.95 2.00 -40.26
C LEU A 471 -24.10 1.23 -40.91
N LYS A 472 -23.87 0.00 -41.38
CA LYS A 472 -24.91 -0.90 -41.93
C LYS A 472 -25.95 -1.30 -40.88
N ALA A 473 -25.54 -1.47 -39.62
CA ALA A 473 -26.47 -1.66 -38.51
C ALA A 473 -27.34 -0.40 -38.23
N GLY A 474 -26.97 0.75 -38.79
CA GLY A 474 -27.70 2.00 -38.68
C GLY A 474 -27.27 2.88 -37.52
N ALA A 475 -26.06 2.72 -36.99
CA ALA A 475 -25.49 3.62 -35.99
C ALA A 475 -25.21 4.99 -36.61
N ASN A 476 -25.68 6.07 -35.97
CA ASN A 476 -25.40 7.44 -36.39
C ASN A 476 -24.61 8.24 -35.36
N VAL A 477 -24.49 7.73 -34.13
CA VAL A 477 -23.62 8.24 -33.08
C VAL A 477 -22.77 7.08 -32.58
N ILE A 478 -21.45 7.22 -32.63
CA ILE A 478 -20.50 6.21 -32.20
C ILE A 478 -19.68 6.78 -31.05
N LEU A 479 -19.76 6.14 -29.89
CA LEU A 479 -19.01 6.50 -28.71
C LEU A 479 -18.01 5.38 -28.42
N THR A 480 -16.72 5.71 -28.33
CA THR A 480 -15.68 4.74 -27.94
C THR A 480 -14.89 5.21 -26.73
N THR A 481 -14.56 4.28 -25.83
CA THR A 481 -13.67 4.52 -24.70
C THR A 481 -12.22 4.76 -25.11
N LYS A 482 -11.82 4.26 -26.29
CA LYS A 482 -10.44 4.36 -26.78
C LYS A 482 -10.33 5.36 -27.95
N GLY A 483 -9.16 5.40 -28.58
CA GLY A 483 -8.92 6.29 -29.72
C GLY A 483 -9.59 5.81 -31.02
N ILE A 484 -9.83 6.76 -31.92
CA ILE A 484 -10.19 6.53 -33.33
C ILE A 484 -9.03 7.08 -34.18
N ASP A 485 -8.59 6.32 -35.18
CA ASP A 485 -7.56 6.76 -36.13
C ASP A 485 -8.12 7.75 -37.16
N ASP A 486 -7.29 8.67 -37.66
CA ASP A 486 -7.75 9.76 -38.54
C ASP A 486 -8.29 9.23 -39.88
N MET A 487 -7.71 8.12 -40.37
CA MET A 487 -8.22 7.42 -41.56
C MET A 487 -9.65 6.89 -41.36
N ALA A 488 -9.98 6.44 -40.14
CA ALA A 488 -11.31 5.96 -39.79
C ALA A 488 -12.34 7.09 -39.71
N LEU A 489 -11.92 8.29 -39.27
CA LEU A 489 -12.81 9.47 -39.16
C LEU A 489 -13.41 9.88 -40.50
N LYS A 490 -12.66 9.72 -41.60
CA LYS A 490 -13.15 10.01 -42.95
C LYS A 490 -14.44 9.25 -43.27
N TYR A 491 -14.51 7.97 -42.94
CA TYR A 491 -15.70 7.15 -43.23
C TYR A 491 -16.93 7.58 -42.43
N PHE A 492 -16.74 8.05 -41.19
CA PHE A 492 -17.82 8.61 -40.39
C PHE A 492 -18.31 9.97 -40.93
N VAL A 493 -17.40 10.81 -41.42
CA VAL A 493 -17.74 12.09 -42.07
C VAL A 493 -18.55 11.85 -43.35
N GLU A 494 -18.11 10.94 -44.22
CA GLU A 494 -18.82 10.57 -45.46
C GLU A 494 -20.22 10.00 -45.19
N ALA A 495 -20.37 9.25 -44.10
CA ALA A 495 -21.65 8.69 -43.67
C ALA A 495 -22.55 9.69 -42.91
N GLY A 496 -22.04 10.88 -42.56
CA GLY A 496 -22.77 11.86 -41.76
C GLY A 496 -23.04 11.39 -40.32
N ALA A 497 -22.15 10.58 -39.74
CA ALA A 497 -22.26 10.08 -38.36
C ALA A 497 -21.38 10.89 -37.40
N ILE A 498 -21.82 11.05 -36.15
CA ILE A 498 -21.02 11.63 -35.07
C ILE A 498 -20.17 10.53 -34.45
N ALA A 499 -18.86 10.73 -34.35
CA ALA A 499 -18.00 9.85 -33.57
C ALA A 499 -17.31 10.64 -32.45
N VAL A 500 -17.32 10.07 -31.24
CA VAL A 500 -16.64 10.62 -30.06
C VAL A 500 -15.61 9.61 -29.59
N ARG A 501 -14.39 10.08 -29.36
CA ARG A 501 -13.24 9.26 -28.97
C ARG A 501 -12.87 9.52 -27.50
N ARG A 502 -12.30 8.52 -26.84
CA ARG A 502 -11.77 8.60 -25.46
C ARG A 502 -12.82 9.00 -24.41
N VAL A 503 -14.03 8.46 -24.52
CA VAL A 503 -15.06 8.67 -23.49
C VAL A 503 -14.71 7.87 -22.23
N ARG A 504 -14.90 8.45 -21.03
CA ARG A 504 -14.67 7.72 -19.78
C ARG A 504 -15.56 6.48 -19.72
N LYS A 505 -14.99 5.36 -19.27
CA LYS A 505 -15.70 4.07 -19.22
C LYS A 505 -16.91 4.10 -18.27
N GLU A 506 -16.86 4.91 -17.22
CA GLU A 506 -18.00 5.11 -16.31
C GLU A 506 -19.16 5.81 -17.04
N ASP A 507 -18.88 6.94 -17.69
CA ASP A 507 -19.84 7.70 -18.50
C ASP A 507 -20.47 6.82 -19.59
N MET A 508 -19.65 6.01 -20.27
CA MET A 508 -20.13 5.04 -21.27
C MET A 508 -21.16 4.06 -20.70
N ARG A 509 -20.98 3.58 -19.46
CA ARG A 509 -21.96 2.70 -18.80
C ARG A 509 -23.25 3.45 -18.47
N HIS A 510 -23.15 4.72 -18.08
CA HIS A 510 -24.33 5.56 -17.80
C HIS A 510 -25.11 5.88 -19.08
N VAL A 511 -24.43 6.25 -20.16
CA VAL A 511 -25.04 6.47 -21.48
C VAL A 511 -25.70 5.19 -22.00
N ALA A 512 -25.03 4.04 -21.89
CA ALA A 512 -25.59 2.75 -22.28
C ALA A 512 -26.90 2.45 -21.52
N LYS A 513 -26.92 2.65 -20.19
CA LYS A 513 -28.12 2.45 -19.37
C LYS A 513 -29.25 3.44 -19.69
N ALA A 514 -28.93 4.70 -19.99
CA ALA A 514 -29.93 5.72 -20.30
C ALA A 514 -30.56 5.46 -21.68
N THR A 515 -29.73 5.17 -22.68
CA THR A 515 -30.16 4.98 -24.07
C THR A 515 -30.70 3.58 -24.34
N GLY A 516 -30.41 2.60 -23.46
CA GLY A 516 -30.71 1.19 -23.65
C GLY A 516 -29.71 0.45 -24.54
N ALA A 517 -28.56 1.07 -24.86
CA ALA A 517 -27.48 0.42 -25.61
C ALA A 517 -26.79 -0.65 -24.76
N THR A 518 -26.18 -1.63 -25.43
CA THR A 518 -25.24 -2.56 -24.81
C THR A 518 -23.82 -2.05 -25.01
N LEU A 519 -23.00 -2.06 -23.95
CA LEU A 519 -21.57 -1.74 -24.08
C LEU A 519 -20.85 -2.91 -24.74
N VAL A 520 -20.41 -2.73 -25.99
CA VAL A 520 -19.78 -3.78 -26.80
C VAL A 520 -18.27 -3.77 -26.59
N THR A 521 -17.72 -4.87 -26.09
CA THR A 521 -16.28 -5.04 -25.83
C THR A 521 -15.52 -5.66 -26.99
N THR A 522 -16.18 -6.47 -27.82
CA THR A 522 -15.61 -7.14 -29.00
C THR A 522 -16.64 -7.21 -30.13
N PHE A 523 -16.16 -7.30 -31.38
CA PHE A 523 -17.00 -7.55 -32.57
C PHE A 523 -17.32 -9.03 -32.79
N ALA A 524 -16.71 -9.94 -32.02
CA ALA A 524 -16.92 -11.36 -32.19
C ALA A 524 -18.30 -11.78 -31.65
N ASP A 525 -19.06 -12.48 -32.48
CA ASP A 525 -20.27 -13.19 -32.06
C ASP A 525 -19.89 -14.57 -31.46
N MET A 526 -20.86 -15.28 -30.89
CA MET A 526 -20.71 -16.63 -30.32
C MET A 526 -20.22 -17.65 -31.35
N GLU A 527 -20.46 -17.40 -32.64
CA GLU A 527 -20.02 -18.23 -33.77
C GLU A 527 -18.61 -17.87 -34.28
N GLY A 528 -17.98 -16.85 -33.69
CA GLY A 528 -16.63 -16.40 -34.06
C GLY A 528 -16.56 -15.50 -35.30
N GLU A 529 -17.69 -15.20 -35.93
CA GLU A 529 -17.76 -14.19 -36.99
C GLU A 529 -17.83 -12.77 -36.42
N GLU A 530 -17.28 -11.81 -37.15
CA GLU A 530 -17.37 -10.39 -36.78
C GLU A 530 -18.68 -9.79 -37.32
N THR A 531 -19.68 -9.63 -36.46
CA THR A 531 -20.97 -8.99 -36.79
C THR A 531 -21.30 -7.89 -35.77
N PHE A 532 -22.25 -7.01 -36.11
CA PHE A 532 -22.76 -6.03 -35.14
C PHE A 532 -24.29 -6.04 -35.22
N ASP A 533 -24.92 -6.56 -34.17
CA ASP A 533 -26.37 -6.66 -34.08
C ASP A 533 -26.98 -5.25 -33.84
N PRO A 534 -27.94 -4.81 -34.66
CA PRO A 534 -28.74 -3.60 -34.40
C PRO A 534 -29.39 -3.57 -33.00
N ALA A 535 -29.60 -4.73 -32.36
CA ALA A 535 -30.13 -4.81 -30.99
C ALA A 535 -29.21 -4.19 -29.93
N HIS A 536 -27.91 -4.03 -30.22
CA HIS A 536 -26.96 -3.39 -29.29
C HIS A 536 -27.02 -1.85 -29.32
N LEU A 537 -27.74 -1.26 -30.28
CA LEU A 537 -27.86 0.19 -30.41
C LEU A 537 -28.83 0.78 -29.39
N GLY A 538 -28.41 1.87 -28.76
CA GLY A 538 -29.28 2.71 -27.93
C GLY A 538 -30.09 3.68 -28.78
N SER A 539 -31.21 4.16 -28.22
CA SER A 539 -32.09 5.14 -28.86
C SER A 539 -32.18 6.43 -28.05
N ALA A 540 -32.03 7.57 -28.71
CA ALA A 540 -32.27 8.90 -28.16
C ALA A 540 -32.95 9.82 -29.19
N ASP A 541 -33.69 10.83 -28.73
CA ASP A 541 -34.41 11.76 -29.59
C ASP A 541 -33.44 12.62 -30.43
N GLU A 542 -32.39 13.12 -29.78
CA GLU A 542 -31.33 13.86 -30.47
C GLU A 542 -30.00 13.81 -29.73
N VAL A 543 -28.91 13.90 -30.49
CA VAL A 543 -27.57 14.17 -29.99
C VAL A 543 -27.07 15.44 -30.64
N VAL A 544 -26.68 16.40 -29.81
CA VAL A 544 -26.22 17.72 -30.25
C VAL A 544 -24.90 18.06 -29.56
N GLU A 545 -23.98 18.61 -30.31
CA GLU A 545 -22.79 19.25 -29.76
C GLU A 545 -23.10 20.74 -29.60
N GLU A 546 -23.12 21.20 -28.35
CA GLU A 546 -23.32 22.59 -27.99
C GLU A 546 -22.05 23.09 -27.31
N ARG A 547 -21.63 24.31 -27.67
CA ARG A 547 -20.53 24.97 -26.98
C ARG A 547 -21.09 25.66 -25.74
N ILE A 548 -20.71 25.16 -24.56
CA ILE A 548 -21.11 25.71 -23.27
C ILE A 548 -19.89 26.44 -22.71
N ALA A 549 -19.94 27.77 -22.73
CA ALA A 549 -18.78 28.63 -22.46
C ALA A 549 -17.63 28.37 -23.45
N ASP A 550 -16.50 27.86 -22.97
CA ASP A 550 -15.32 27.60 -23.79
C ASP A 550 -15.23 26.15 -24.26
N ASP A 551 -15.98 25.24 -23.64
CA ASP A 551 -15.93 23.81 -23.90
C ASP A 551 -17.01 23.34 -24.89
N ASP A 552 -16.63 22.42 -25.78
CA ASP A 552 -17.56 21.73 -26.66
C ASP A 552 -18.10 20.48 -25.94
N VAL A 553 -19.41 20.47 -25.67
CA VAL A 553 -20.09 19.44 -24.88
C VAL A 553 -21.09 18.71 -25.77
N VAL A 554 -21.01 17.38 -25.79
CA VAL A 554 -22.00 16.54 -26.48
C VAL A 554 -23.16 16.22 -25.54
N LEU A 555 -24.34 16.70 -25.89
CA LEU A 555 -25.59 16.52 -25.15
C LEU A 555 -26.45 15.45 -25.85
N ILE A 556 -26.76 14.38 -25.10
CA ILE A 556 -27.68 13.33 -25.52
C ILE A 556 -29.03 13.63 -24.86
N LYS A 557 -30.03 14.07 -25.64
CA LYS A 557 -31.34 14.50 -25.13
C LYS A 557 -32.42 13.46 -25.47
N GLY A 558 -33.38 13.29 -24.58
CA GLY A 558 -34.55 12.44 -24.83
C GLY A 558 -34.20 10.96 -24.92
N THR A 559 -33.61 10.41 -23.86
CA THR A 559 -33.26 8.99 -23.80
C THR A 559 -34.49 8.13 -23.48
N LYS A 560 -34.52 6.90 -24.01
CA LYS A 560 -35.62 5.94 -23.79
C LYS A 560 -35.87 5.63 -22.31
N THR A 561 -34.79 5.61 -21.51
CA THR A 561 -34.84 5.42 -20.06
C THR A 561 -34.21 6.63 -19.38
N SER A 562 -34.85 7.20 -18.36
CA SER A 562 -34.32 8.34 -17.58
C SER A 562 -33.30 7.92 -16.51
N SER A 563 -32.63 6.77 -16.71
CA SER A 563 -31.81 6.14 -15.66
C SER A 563 -30.51 6.89 -15.34
N ALA A 564 -30.10 7.81 -16.22
CA ALA A 564 -29.04 8.78 -15.96
C ALA A 564 -29.49 10.16 -16.43
N VAL A 565 -29.12 11.18 -15.66
CA VAL A 565 -29.40 12.59 -15.95
C VAL A 565 -28.12 13.39 -15.80
N SER A 566 -28.07 14.59 -16.37
CA SER A 566 -26.92 15.47 -16.23
C SER A 566 -27.33 16.83 -15.73
N LEU A 567 -26.54 17.35 -14.79
CA LEU A 567 -26.68 18.66 -14.21
C LEU A 567 -25.59 19.56 -14.76
N ILE A 568 -25.97 20.64 -15.42
CA ILE A 568 -25.01 21.61 -15.94
C ILE A 568 -25.01 22.80 -15.01
N LEU A 569 -23.88 23.02 -14.34
CA LEU A 569 -23.66 24.11 -13.40
C LEU A 569 -23.00 25.29 -14.09
N ARG A 570 -23.59 26.46 -13.87
CA ARG A 570 -23.14 27.76 -14.34
C ARG A 570 -22.73 28.59 -13.13
N GLY A 571 -21.68 29.38 -13.26
CA GLY A 571 -21.08 30.08 -12.12
C GLY A 571 -20.03 31.08 -12.59
N ALA A 572 -19.68 32.02 -11.72
CA ALA A 572 -18.77 33.12 -12.08
C ALA A 572 -17.34 32.64 -12.34
N ASN A 573 -16.85 31.71 -11.53
CA ASN A 573 -15.50 31.16 -11.58
C ASN A 573 -15.51 29.68 -11.18
N ASP A 574 -14.40 28.99 -11.46
CA ASP A 574 -14.27 27.56 -11.17
C ASP A 574 -14.29 27.26 -9.67
N TYR A 575 -13.73 28.14 -8.84
CA TYR A 575 -13.77 28.00 -7.38
C TYR A 575 -15.19 27.95 -6.83
N MET A 576 -16.08 28.83 -7.34
CA MET A 576 -17.50 28.80 -6.97
C MET A 576 -18.16 27.53 -7.50
N LEU A 577 -17.85 27.10 -8.73
CA LEU A 577 -18.42 25.90 -9.33
C LEU A 577 -18.02 24.62 -8.58
N ASP A 578 -16.78 24.53 -8.12
CA ASP A 578 -16.30 23.41 -7.32
C ASP A 578 -17.04 23.31 -5.99
N GLU A 579 -17.28 24.44 -5.33
CA GLU A 579 -18.07 24.46 -4.10
C GLU A 579 -19.56 24.23 -4.37
N MET A 580 -20.10 24.72 -5.49
CA MET A 580 -21.47 24.41 -5.90
C MET A 580 -21.65 22.91 -6.17
N GLU A 581 -20.70 22.27 -6.83
CA GLU A 581 -20.72 20.82 -7.07
C GLU A 581 -20.75 20.04 -5.75
N ARG A 582 -19.85 20.38 -4.80
CA ARG A 582 -19.83 19.77 -3.46
C ARG A 582 -21.15 20.00 -2.72
N ALA A 583 -21.65 21.23 -2.73
CA ALA A 583 -22.91 21.59 -2.08
C ALA A 583 -24.12 20.82 -2.61
N LEU A 584 -24.15 20.61 -3.92
CA LEU A 584 -25.17 19.83 -4.59
C LEU A 584 -25.00 18.33 -4.33
N HIS A 585 -23.77 17.82 -4.26
CA HIS A 585 -23.49 16.44 -3.90
C HIS A 585 -24.06 16.09 -2.51
N ASP A 586 -23.80 16.91 -1.50
CA ASP A 586 -24.34 16.72 -0.14
C ASP A 586 -25.87 16.70 -0.17
N SER A 587 -26.47 17.62 -0.93
CA SER A 587 -27.92 17.70 -1.06
C SER A 587 -28.53 16.48 -1.76
N LEU A 588 -27.86 15.96 -2.80
CA LEU A 588 -28.23 14.72 -3.48
C LEU A 588 -28.16 13.52 -2.52
N CYS A 589 -27.11 13.45 -1.70
CA CYS A 589 -26.94 12.45 -0.66
C CYS A 589 -28.08 12.50 0.37
N ILE A 590 -28.40 13.69 0.89
CA ILE A 590 -29.49 13.88 1.86
C ILE A 590 -30.86 13.47 1.28
N VAL A 591 -31.17 13.86 0.05
CA VAL A 591 -32.45 13.49 -0.58
C VAL A 591 -32.51 11.97 -0.79
N LYS A 592 -31.42 11.34 -1.24
CA LYS A 592 -31.32 9.88 -1.33
C LYS A 592 -31.61 9.22 0.03
N ARG A 593 -30.92 9.64 1.10
CA ARG A 593 -31.11 9.05 2.44
C ARG A 593 -32.51 9.28 2.98
N THR A 594 -33.12 10.42 2.67
CA THR A 594 -34.53 10.69 3.02
C THR A 594 -35.48 9.72 2.31
N LEU A 595 -35.24 9.44 1.02
CA LEU A 595 -36.06 8.52 0.22
C LEU A 595 -35.86 7.05 0.58
N GLU A 596 -34.67 6.66 1.03
CA GLU A 596 -34.39 5.29 1.47
C GLU A 596 -34.96 5.01 2.87
N SER A 597 -34.91 5.99 3.77
CA SER A 597 -35.33 5.83 5.17
C SER A 597 -36.77 6.26 5.46
N ASN A 598 -37.40 7.07 4.58
CA ASN A 598 -38.72 7.67 4.74
C ASN A 598 -38.96 8.39 6.09
N THR A 599 -37.91 8.79 6.78
CA THR A 599 -37.96 9.30 8.15
C THR A 599 -37.12 10.57 8.31
N VAL A 600 -37.74 11.60 8.90
CA VAL A 600 -37.11 12.91 9.12
C VAL A 600 -37.27 13.36 10.56
N VAL A 601 -36.36 14.23 10.99
CA VAL A 601 -36.34 14.87 12.31
C VAL A 601 -36.20 16.39 12.16
N ALA A 602 -36.59 17.14 13.18
CA ALA A 602 -36.43 18.59 13.20
C ALA A 602 -34.95 18.96 13.41
N GLY A 603 -34.38 19.79 12.52
CA GLY A 603 -32.98 20.24 12.62
C GLY A 603 -32.80 21.43 13.56
N GLY A 604 -31.64 22.09 13.46
CA GLY A 604 -31.36 23.35 14.18
C GLY A 604 -31.18 23.18 15.70
N GLY A 605 -30.52 22.10 16.13
CA GLY A 605 -30.19 21.84 17.54
C GLY A 605 -31.32 21.25 18.38
N ALA A 606 -32.48 20.96 17.78
CA ALA A 606 -33.65 20.42 18.47
C ALA A 606 -33.43 18.98 18.96
N VAL A 607 -32.84 18.12 18.12
CA VAL A 607 -32.58 16.71 18.46
C VAL A 607 -31.57 16.62 19.59
N GLU A 608 -30.47 17.36 19.49
CA GLU A 608 -29.39 17.36 20.46
C GLU A 608 -29.86 17.85 21.83
N SER A 609 -30.71 18.88 21.85
CA SER A 609 -31.30 19.41 23.09
C SER A 609 -32.34 18.48 23.71
N ALA A 610 -33.16 17.81 22.87
CA ALA A 610 -34.09 16.80 23.35
C ALA A 610 -33.36 15.60 23.98
N LEU A 611 -32.29 15.13 23.33
CA LEU A 611 -31.46 14.04 23.84
C LEU A 611 -30.75 14.41 25.14
N SER A 612 -30.20 15.61 25.23
CA SER A 612 -29.56 16.11 26.45
C SER A 612 -30.51 16.02 27.65
N VAL A 613 -31.73 16.55 27.54
CA VAL A 613 -32.72 16.49 28.64
C VAL A 613 -33.16 15.06 28.95
N TYR A 614 -33.32 14.21 27.93
CA TYR A 614 -33.72 12.81 28.12
C TYR A 614 -32.65 12.00 28.86
N LEU A 615 -31.39 12.13 28.44
CA LEU A 615 -30.26 11.40 29.02
C LEU A 615 -29.93 11.91 30.43
N GLU A 616 -30.12 13.19 30.72
CA GLU A 616 -29.98 13.75 32.06
C GLU A 616 -30.99 13.14 33.03
N HIS A 617 -32.26 13.00 32.62
CA HIS A 617 -33.27 12.27 33.40
C HIS A 617 -32.89 10.80 33.58
N LEU A 618 -32.45 10.13 32.50
CA LEU A 618 -32.00 8.75 32.56
C LEU A 618 -30.83 8.57 33.56
N ALA A 619 -29.87 9.49 33.56
CA ALA A 619 -28.75 9.46 34.49
C ALA A 619 -29.22 9.44 35.95
N THR A 620 -30.27 10.21 36.31
CA THR A 620 -30.82 10.20 37.68
C THR A 620 -31.48 8.88 38.11
N THR A 621 -31.89 8.05 37.15
CA THR A 621 -32.45 6.72 37.45
C THR A 621 -31.39 5.67 37.76
N LEU A 622 -30.13 5.94 37.39
CA LEU A 622 -28.99 5.06 37.61
C LEU A 622 -28.23 5.51 38.86
N GLY A 623 -27.96 4.57 39.78
CA GLY A 623 -27.22 4.84 41.03
C GLY A 623 -25.72 4.51 40.97
N SER A 624 -25.20 4.10 39.80
CA SER A 624 -23.81 3.68 39.63
C SER A 624 -22.89 4.84 39.20
N ARG A 625 -21.56 4.65 39.23
CA ARG A 625 -20.58 5.63 38.71
C ARG A 625 -20.79 5.98 37.23
N GLU A 626 -21.51 5.14 36.48
CA GLU A 626 -21.85 5.37 35.07
C GLU A 626 -22.83 6.55 34.90
N GLN A 627 -23.57 6.91 35.95
CA GLN A 627 -24.41 8.12 35.99
C GLN A 627 -23.63 9.37 35.58
N LEU A 628 -22.40 9.53 36.09
CA LEU A 628 -21.56 10.69 35.79
C LEU A 628 -21.16 10.73 34.31
N ALA A 629 -20.84 9.57 33.73
CA ALA A 629 -20.51 9.46 32.32
C ALA A 629 -21.72 9.78 31.42
N ILE A 630 -22.92 9.33 31.78
CA ILE A 630 -24.15 9.61 31.01
C ILE A 630 -24.52 11.10 31.11
N ALA A 631 -24.36 11.71 32.29
CA ALA A 631 -24.59 13.14 32.48
C ALA A 631 -23.64 13.99 31.61
N GLU A 632 -22.35 13.66 31.59
CA GLU A 632 -21.38 14.36 30.73
C GLU A 632 -21.65 14.13 29.24
N PHE A 633 -22.11 12.94 28.85
CA PHE A 633 -22.53 12.66 27.48
C PHE A 633 -23.72 13.55 27.08
N ALA A 634 -24.70 13.70 27.97
CA ALA A 634 -25.87 14.56 27.75
C ALA A 634 -25.50 16.04 27.58
N ASP A 635 -24.53 16.53 28.35
CA ASP A 635 -24.01 17.89 28.24
C ASP A 635 -23.14 18.10 27.00
N ALA A 636 -22.43 17.05 26.55
CA ALA A 636 -21.63 17.08 25.33
C ALA A 636 -22.48 17.43 24.10
N LEU A 637 -23.69 16.85 23.99
CA LEU A 637 -24.59 17.09 22.85
C LEU A 637 -25.01 18.56 22.71
N LEU A 638 -25.03 19.33 23.81
CA LEU A 638 -25.36 20.75 23.78
C LEU A 638 -24.32 21.61 23.07
N ILE A 639 -23.16 21.06 22.68
CA ILE A 639 -22.14 21.81 21.91
C ILE A 639 -22.68 22.27 20.56
N ILE A 640 -23.52 21.47 19.89
CA ILE A 640 -24.08 21.81 18.58
C ILE A 640 -24.96 23.06 18.65
N PRO A 641 -26.03 23.12 19.47
CA PRO A 641 -26.84 24.34 19.57
C PRO A 641 -26.05 25.54 20.12
N LYS A 642 -25.04 25.33 20.98
CA LYS A 642 -24.15 26.40 21.44
C LYS A 642 -23.34 26.99 20.29
N VAL A 643 -22.67 26.16 19.49
CA VAL A 643 -21.85 26.60 18.36
C VAL A 643 -22.71 27.30 17.29
N LEU A 644 -23.90 26.77 17.00
CA LEU A 644 -24.85 27.41 16.08
C LEU A 644 -25.23 28.83 16.52
N ALA A 645 -25.51 29.03 17.81
CA ALA A 645 -25.84 30.35 18.35
C ALA A 645 -24.63 31.32 18.38
N VAL A 646 -23.43 30.81 18.68
CA VAL A 646 -22.18 31.58 18.67
C VAL A 646 -21.85 32.06 17.26
N ASN A 647 -21.96 31.20 16.25
CA ASN A 647 -21.71 31.57 14.85
C ASN A 647 -22.74 32.62 14.37
N ALA A 648 -23.94 32.65 14.95
CA ALA A 648 -24.95 33.67 14.68
C ALA A 648 -24.73 35.00 15.42
N ALA A 649 -23.66 35.12 16.21
CA ALA A 649 -23.38 36.25 17.10
C ALA A 649 -24.57 36.58 18.04
N LYS A 650 -25.30 35.53 18.49
CA LYS A 650 -26.39 35.64 19.48
C LYS A 650 -25.91 35.13 20.84
N ASP A 651 -26.65 35.46 21.90
CA ASP A 651 -26.38 34.90 23.22
C ASP A 651 -26.76 33.40 23.26
N ALA A 652 -25.73 32.56 23.16
CA ALA A 652 -25.87 31.12 23.23
C ALA A 652 -26.42 30.64 24.58
N THR A 653 -26.13 31.34 25.67
CA THR A 653 -26.59 30.97 27.01
C THR A 653 -28.10 31.12 27.10
N GLU A 654 -28.63 32.25 26.64
CA GLU A 654 -30.07 32.52 26.64
C GLU A 654 -30.84 31.52 25.76
N LEU A 655 -30.36 31.32 24.52
CA LEU A 655 -31.04 30.47 23.56
C LEU A 655 -31.04 28.99 23.96
N VAL A 656 -29.89 28.46 24.41
CA VAL A 656 -29.78 27.06 24.83
C VAL A 656 -30.58 26.81 26.11
N ALA A 657 -30.61 27.75 27.06
CA ALA A 657 -31.42 27.64 28.26
C ALA A 657 -32.92 27.59 27.94
N LYS A 658 -33.40 28.49 27.08
CA LYS A 658 -34.80 28.47 26.61
C LYS A 658 -35.11 27.15 25.88
N LEU A 659 -34.22 26.68 25.02
CA LEU A 659 -34.39 25.44 24.26
C LEU A 659 -34.53 24.22 25.17
N ARG A 660 -33.64 24.08 26.16
CA ARG A 660 -33.75 23.04 27.20
C ARG A 660 -35.07 23.11 27.96
N ALA A 661 -35.55 24.31 28.31
CA ALA A 661 -36.83 24.46 29.01
C ALA A 661 -38.04 23.99 28.18
N TYR A 662 -38.05 24.26 26.86
CA TYR A 662 -39.09 23.75 25.96
C TYR A 662 -39.06 22.23 25.84
N HIS A 663 -37.88 21.62 25.64
CA HIS A 663 -37.77 20.17 25.54
C HIS A 663 -38.08 19.45 26.87
N HIS A 664 -37.69 20.03 28.00
CA HIS A 664 -38.08 19.52 29.32
C HIS A 664 -39.60 19.54 29.52
N THR A 665 -40.26 20.62 29.10
CA THR A 665 -41.73 20.71 29.13
C THR A 665 -42.37 19.68 28.19
N ALA A 666 -41.78 19.43 27.02
CA ALA A 666 -42.27 18.46 26.05
C ALA A 666 -42.20 17.02 26.55
N GLN A 667 -41.18 16.68 27.34
CA GLN A 667 -41.00 15.34 27.90
C GLN A 667 -41.85 15.10 29.16
N THR A 668 -42.08 16.13 29.97
CA THR A 668 -42.84 16.02 31.23
C THR A 668 -44.35 16.12 31.03
N LYS A 669 -44.82 16.93 30.09
CA LYS A 669 -46.25 17.18 29.84
C LYS A 669 -46.70 16.61 28.49
N ALA A 670 -47.55 15.59 28.53
CA ALA A 670 -48.10 14.97 27.34
C ALA A 670 -48.84 15.96 26.41
N ASP A 671 -49.53 16.96 26.97
CA ASP A 671 -50.29 17.98 26.22
C ASP A 671 -49.39 18.92 25.37
N LYS A 672 -48.09 18.99 25.70
CA LYS A 672 -47.13 19.89 25.05
C LYS A 672 -46.05 19.15 24.25
N LYS A 673 -46.37 17.93 23.79
CA LYS A 673 -45.45 17.10 22.99
C LYS A 673 -44.94 17.81 21.74
N HIS A 674 -45.73 18.67 21.11
CA HIS A 674 -45.33 19.45 19.92
C HIS A 674 -44.09 20.34 20.15
N TYR A 675 -43.75 20.66 21.40
CA TYR A 675 -42.52 21.38 21.72
C TYR A 675 -41.24 20.56 21.51
N SER A 676 -41.33 19.25 21.24
CA SER A 676 -40.16 18.43 20.87
C SER A 676 -39.53 18.86 19.54
N SER A 677 -40.27 19.55 18.68
CA SER A 677 -39.82 20.03 17.37
C SER A 677 -39.35 21.49 17.39
N MET A 678 -39.27 22.09 18.58
CA MET A 678 -38.74 23.44 18.75
C MET A 678 -37.23 23.42 18.54
N GLY A 679 -36.71 24.33 17.74
CA GLY A 679 -35.29 24.49 17.47
C GLY A 679 -34.89 25.96 17.33
N LEU A 680 -33.61 26.19 17.04
CA LEU A 680 -33.05 27.52 16.96
C LEU A 680 -33.38 28.19 15.62
N ASP A 681 -33.89 29.42 15.68
CA ASP A 681 -33.92 30.36 14.55
C ASP A 681 -32.77 31.35 14.72
N LEU A 682 -31.69 31.12 13.95
CA LEU A 682 -30.47 31.91 14.05
C LEU A 682 -30.61 33.31 13.44
N VAL A 683 -31.54 33.50 12.50
CA VAL A 683 -31.78 34.81 11.86
C VAL A 683 -32.44 35.77 12.84
N ASN A 684 -33.55 35.33 13.45
CA ASN A 684 -34.30 36.15 14.39
C ASN A 684 -33.74 36.09 15.82
N GLY A 685 -32.91 35.09 16.14
CA GLY A 685 -32.42 34.86 17.51
C GLY A 685 -33.55 34.43 18.45
N THR A 686 -34.49 33.61 17.98
CA THR A 686 -35.63 33.11 18.75
C THR A 686 -35.77 31.60 18.58
N ILE A 687 -36.63 30.97 19.37
CA ILE A 687 -36.95 29.54 19.23
C ILE A 687 -38.27 29.42 18.47
N ARG A 688 -38.32 28.53 17.48
CA ARG A 688 -39.51 28.27 16.67
C ARG A 688 -39.67 26.78 16.39
N ASN A 689 -40.85 26.39 15.90
CA ASN A 689 -41.06 25.02 15.44
C ASN A 689 -40.32 24.81 14.10
N ASN A 690 -39.24 24.06 14.12
CA ASN A 690 -38.39 23.84 12.95
C ASN A 690 -39.01 22.87 11.94
N LEU A 691 -39.90 21.98 12.38
CA LEU A 691 -40.64 21.09 11.48
C LEU A 691 -41.61 21.88 10.60
N GLU A 692 -42.31 22.86 11.16
CA GLU A 692 -43.22 23.75 10.41
C GLU A 692 -42.46 24.73 9.53
N ALA A 693 -41.31 25.24 10.00
CA ALA A 693 -40.44 26.12 9.21
C ALA A 693 -39.72 25.40 8.07
N GLY A 694 -39.82 24.07 7.97
CA GLY A 694 -39.16 23.27 6.93
C GLY A 694 -37.67 23.03 7.16
N VAL A 695 -37.17 23.21 8.38
CA VAL A 695 -35.78 22.87 8.77
C VAL A 695 -35.75 21.42 9.25
N ILE A 696 -35.45 20.51 8.32
CA ILE A 696 -35.54 19.07 8.54
C ILE A 696 -34.31 18.35 8.03
N GLU A 697 -33.95 17.29 8.75
CA GLU A 697 -32.81 16.44 8.45
C GLU A 697 -33.24 14.96 8.46
N PRO A 698 -32.58 14.06 7.70
CA PRO A 698 -32.88 12.64 7.78
C PRO A 698 -32.53 12.07 9.15
N ALA A 699 -33.42 11.25 9.71
CA ALA A 699 -33.20 10.64 11.02
C ALA A 699 -31.90 9.79 11.07
N MET A 700 -31.63 9.07 9.98
CA MET A 700 -30.42 8.26 9.80
C MET A 700 -29.13 9.08 9.97
N SER A 701 -29.12 10.35 9.52
CA SER A 701 -27.95 11.22 9.65
C SER A 701 -27.58 11.43 11.12
N LYS A 702 -28.55 11.85 11.94
CA LYS A 702 -28.34 12.07 13.39
C LYS A 702 -27.95 10.80 14.15
N VAL A 703 -28.58 9.66 13.83
CA VAL A 703 -28.26 8.38 14.47
C VAL A 703 -26.80 7.99 14.17
N LYS A 704 -26.36 8.12 12.92
CA LYS A 704 -24.98 7.79 12.53
C LYS A 704 -23.94 8.74 13.12
N ILE A 705 -24.22 10.04 13.17
CA ILE A 705 -23.34 11.03 13.82
C ILE A 705 -23.06 10.64 15.27
N ILE A 706 -24.09 10.30 16.05
CA ILE A 706 -23.92 9.93 17.46
C ILE A 706 -23.14 8.61 17.60
N GLN A 707 -23.44 7.61 16.75
CA GLN A 707 -22.76 6.32 16.77
C GLN A 707 -21.27 6.46 16.45
N PHE A 708 -20.95 7.10 15.32
CA PHE A 708 -19.57 7.24 14.86
C PHE A 708 -18.74 8.13 15.78
N ALA A 709 -19.29 9.25 16.27
CA ALA A 709 -18.61 10.10 17.22
C ALA A 709 -18.29 9.38 18.54
N THR A 710 -19.22 8.55 19.02
CA THR A 710 -19.02 7.78 20.27
C THR A 710 -17.94 6.72 20.11
N GLU A 711 -17.94 5.95 19.02
CA GLU A 711 -16.92 4.91 18.79
C GLU A 711 -15.51 5.51 18.56
N ALA A 712 -15.41 6.64 17.86
CA ALA A 712 -14.14 7.35 17.71
C ALA A 712 -13.62 7.86 19.06
N ALA A 713 -14.49 8.46 19.88
CA ALA A 713 -14.12 8.93 21.21
C ALA A 713 -13.67 7.77 22.13
N ILE A 714 -14.35 6.62 22.09
CA ILE A 714 -13.97 5.43 22.84
C ILE A 714 -12.60 4.90 22.41
N THR A 715 -12.34 4.89 21.09
CA THR A 715 -11.08 4.39 20.54
C THR A 715 -9.90 5.23 21.03
N ILE A 716 -10.02 6.56 20.97
CA ILE A 716 -8.96 7.48 21.42
C ILE A 716 -8.80 7.45 22.95
N LEU A 717 -9.90 7.33 23.71
CA LEU A 717 -9.86 7.30 25.18
C LEU A 717 -9.14 6.06 25.73
N ARG A 718 -9.10 4.97 24.98
CA ARG A 718 -8.38 3.74 25.33
C ARG A 718 -6.86 3.85 25.23
N ILE A 719 -6.36 4.85 24.51
CA ILE A 719 -4.91 5.06 24.32
C ILE A 719 -4.34 5.70 25.59
N ASP A 720 -3.43 5.00 26.25
CA ASP A 720 -2.70 5.47 27.43
C ASP A 720 -1.20 5.67 27.17
N ASP A 721 -0.61 4.91 26.26
CA ASP A 721 0.79 5.03 25.84
C ASP A 721 0.92 5.50 24.39
N MET A 722 1.84 6.44 24.15
CA MET A 722 2.26 6.86 22.81
C MET A 722 3.76 6.61 22.66
N ILE A 723 4.12 5.80 21.67
CA ILE A 723 5.51 5.49 21.33
C ILE A 723 5.76 6.02 19.92
N LYS A 724 6.61 7.04 19.80
CA LYS A 724 7.03 7.60 18.52
C LYS A 724 8.41 7.04 18.19
N LEU A 725 8.44 6.14 17.22
CA LEU A 725 9.69 5.61 16.67
C LEU A 725 10.30 6.66 15.73
N VAL A 726 11.63 6.79 15.78
CA VAL A 726 12.35 7.54 14.75
C VAL A 726 12.26 6.73 13.46
N LYS A 727 11.75 7.33 12.39
CA LYS A 727 11.81 6.71 11.07
C LYS A 727 13.26 6.79 10.59
N GLU A 728 13.81 5.67 10.15
CA GLU A 728 15.01 5.68 9.32
C GLU A 728 14.59 6.24 7.95
N ASP A 729 14.96 7.49 7.68
CA ASP A 729 14.55 8.18 6.45
C ASP A 729 15.33 7.64 5.24
N GLY A 730 14.65 6.84 4.41
CA GLY A 730 15.04 6.64 3.02
C GLY A 730 14.77 7.93 2.22
N GLN A 731 15.81 8.51 1.61
CA GLN A 731 15.68 9.73 0.80
C GLN A 731 15.37 9.42 -0.67
N GLY A 732 14.34 10.10 -1.18
CA GLY A 732 14.03 10.35 -2.60
C GLY A 732 12.52 10.48 -2.83
N ASP A 733 11.97 11.69 -2.94
CA ASP A 733 11.99 12.50 -4.17
C ASP A 733 11.28 13.85 -3.98
N GLU A 734 11.74 14.83 -4.78
CA GLU A 734 11.11 16.10 -5.18
C GLU A 734 11.03 17.30 -4.22
N ARG A 735 12.00 18.22 -4.39
CA ARG A 735 11.74 19.67 -4.44
C ARG A 735 11.49 20.08 -5.89
N SER A 736 10.53 20.99 -6.12
CA SER A 736 10.79 22.40 -6.50
C SER A 736 9.70 22.98 -7.40
N ARG A 737 9.10 24.11 -6.98
CA ARG A 737 9.23 25.43 -7.64
C ARG A 737 8.45 26.49 -6.88
N GLY A 738 9.14 27.58 -6.54
CA GLY A 738 8.58 28.69 -5.77
C GLY A 738 8.65 30.05 -6.45
N GLY A 739 8.58 31.10 -5.61
CA GLY A 739 9.23 32.39 -5.85
C GLY A 739 8.34 33.63 -5.66
N ALA A 740 8.69 34.53 -4.72
CA ALA A 740 9.46 35.75 -5.04
C ALA A 740 9.34 36.90 -3.99
N ARG A 741 10.54 37.36 -3.56
CA ARG A 741 11.03 38.76 -3.34
C ARG A 741 10.76 39.57 -2.04
N ASP A 742 11.84 39.66 -1.24
CA ASP A 742 12.72 40.84 -0.99
C ASP A 742 12.22 42.06 -0.13
N PRO A 743 13.09 42.98 0.34
CA PRO A 743 13.74 42.94 1.66
C PRO A 743 13.60 44.26 2.47
N ARG A 744 14.15 44.28 3.69
CA ARG A 744 14.71 45.41 4.50
C ARG A 744 14.56 45.02 5.98
N GLY A 745 15.59 44.80 6.78
CA GLY A 745 16.78 45.62 7.00
C GLY A 745 16.67 46.23 8.41
N GLY A 746 17.66 46.01 9.28
CA GLY A 746 17.73 46.76 10.55
C GLY A 746 18.37 46.01 11.71
N LEU A 747 19.66 46.28 11.92
CA LEU A 747 20.41 46.03 13.14
C LEU A 747 19.69 46.58 14.40
N THR A 748 19.88 45.93 15.56
CA THR A 748 20.61 46.53 16.70
C THR A 748 20.90 45.53 17.82
N ASN A 749 22.13 45.64 18.33
CA ASN A 749 22.75 44.99 19.48
C ASN A 749 21.99 45.16 20.81
N GLY A 750 22.27 44.27 21.78
CA GLY A 750 22.06 44.62 23.20
C GLY A 750 22.18 43.49 24.23
N GLU A 751 23.42 43.16 24.59
CA GLU A 751 23.88 42.89 25.98
C GLU A 751 23.45 41.62 26.75
N LEU A 752 24.41 40.68 26.83
CA LEU A 752 25.04 40.12 28.05
C LEU A 752 24.38 40.42 29.42
N ARG A 753 24.08 39.35 30.20
CA ARG A 753 24.94 38.93 31.33
C ARG A 753 24.49 37.66 32.05
N VAL A 754 25.52 36.93 32.44
CA VAL A 754 25.66 35.70 33.23
C VAL A 754 25.40 35.95 34.72
N SER A 755 24.89 34.94 35.44
CA SER A 755 25.37 34.66 36.81
C SER A 755 25.08 33.22 37.25
N ASP A 756 26.14 32.62 37.79
CA ASP A 756 26.38 31.26 38.28
C ASP A 756 25.60 30.85 39.54
N GLN A 757 25.56 29.53 39.83
CA GLN A 757 26.14 28.85 41.02
C GLN A 757 25.51 27.43 41.20
N ILE A 758 26.25 26.32 40.99
CA ILE A 758 27.18 25.55 41.88
C ILE A 758 26.50 24.49 42.79
N SER A 759 26.82 23.24 42.45
CA SER A 759 26.92 21.91 43.14
C SER A 759 26.48 21.65 44.60
N GLU A 760 26.01 20.41 44.87
CA GLU A 760 26.72 19.37 45.71
C GLU A 760 25.98 18.01 45.80
N GLN A 761 26.72 16.92 46.11
CA GLN A 761 26.35 15.49 46.03
C GLN A 761 26.18 14.75 47.39
N LYS A 762 25.23 13.76 47.44
CA LYS A 762 25.18 12.41 48.11
C LYS A 762 25.23 12.27 49.67
N PRO A 763 24.87 11.10 50.32
CA PRO A 763 24.52 9.72 49.84
C PRO A 763 23.28 9.00 50.52
N LEU A 764 23.09 7.69 50.19
CA LEU A 764 22.00 6.70 50.41
C LEU A 764 21.61 6.29 51.86
N GLU A 765 20.36 5.79 52.03
CA GLU A 765 19.99 4.70 52.97
C GLU A 765 18.72 3.86 52.56
N THR A 766 18.90 2.53 52.55
CA THR A 766 18.00 1.34 52.79
C THR A 766 16.62 1.07 52.13
N GLN A 767 16.46 -0.19 51.67
CA GLN A 767 15.27 -0.86 51.10
C GLN A 767 14.25 -1.38 52.15
N GLU A 768 12.96 -1.40 51.78
CA GLU A 768 11.96 -2.37 52.29
C GLU A 768 11.14 -2.96 51.12
N SER A 769 10.73 -4.23 51.24
CA SER A 769 10.07 -5.07 50.21
C SER A 769 8.53 -5.05 50.28
N PRO A 770 7.78 -5.21 49.17
CA PRO A 770 6.31 -5.28 49.17
C PRO A 770 5.74 -6.70 49.41
N PRO A 771 4.47 -6.82 49.88
CA PRO A 771 3.87 -8.07 50.38
C PRO A 771 3.21 -8.94 49.29
N PRO A 772 2.84 -10.21 49.57
CA PRO A 772 2.26 -11.11 48.58
C PRO A 772 0.76 -10.83 48.28
N CYS A 773 0.34 -11.17 47.06
CA CYS A 773 -1.04 -11.07 46.54
C CYS A 773 -2.07 -11.80 47.41
N THR A 774 -3.29 -11.26 47.47
CA THR A 774 -4.40 -11.79 48.28
C THR A 774 -5.50 -12.42 47.43
N ASP A 775 -6.31 -13.30 48.04
CA ASP A 775 -7.38 -14.09 47.41
C ASP A 775 -8.44 -13.30 46.60
N PHE A 776 -8.49 -11.97 46.76
CA PHE A 776 -9.34 -11.08 45.98
C PHE A 776 -8.90 -10.99 44.51
N ASP A 777 -7.60 -11.12 44.26
CA ASP A 777 -7.02 -11.10 42.91
C ASP A 777 -7.39 -12.36 42.11
N VAL A 778 -7.63 -13.48 42.82
CA VAL A 778 -8.04 -14.76 42.22
C VAL A 778 -9.52 -14.77 41.86
N ALA A 779 -10.38 -14.13 42.67
CA ALA A 779 -11.81 -13.99 42.39
C ALA A 779 -12.10 -13.07 41.18
N TYR A 780 -11.23 -12.08 40.95
CA TYR A 780 -11.29 -11.17 39.80
C TYR A 780 -11.20 -11.95 38.46
N PHE A 781 -10.31 -12.94 38.36
CA PHE A 781 -10.10 -13.73 37.14
C PHE A 781 -11.24 -14.72 36.84
N HIS A 782 -11.93 -15.25 37.86
CA HIS A 782 -13.03 -16.19 37.66
C HIS A 782 -14.33 -15.56 37.13
N SER A 783 -14.49 -14.23 37.25
CA SER A 783 -15.74 -13.54 36.88
C SER A 783 -15.91 -13.24 35.38
N TYR A 784 -14.86 -13.42 34.55
CA TYR A 784 -14.84 -13.02 33.13
C TYR A 784 -14.92 -14.18 32.12
N ALA A 785 -15.21 -15.41 32.55
CA ALA A 785 -15.16 -16.60 31.69
C ALA A 785 -16.30 -16.74 30.64
N HIS A 786 -17.25 -15.79 30.54
CA HIS A 786 -18.49 -16.00 29.75
C HIS A 786 -18.87 -14.95 28.70
N VAL A 787 -17.99 -14.02 28.29
CA VAL A 787 -18.36 -13.01 27.27
C VAL A 787 -17.42 -13.07 26.05
N GLY A 788 -17.79 -13.91 25.09
CA GLY A 788 -17.07 -14.14 23.82
C GLY A 788 -17.31 -13.05 22.78
N ILE A 789 -16.63 -11.92 22.90
CA ILE A 789 -16.48 -10.92 21.82
C ILE A 789 -15.05 -10.36 21.85
N HIS A 790 -14.05 -11.22 21.62
CA HIS A 790 -12.66 -10.79 21.51
C HIS A 790 -11.85 -11.44 20.37
N GLU A 791 -12.47 -12.22 19.48
CA GLU A 791 -11.75 -12.90 18.38
C GLU A 791 -11.72 -12.16 17.03
N GLU A 792 -12.59 -11.17 16.78
CA GLU A 792 -12.59 -10.48 15.48
C GLU A 792 -11.82 -9.14 15.45
N MET A 793 -11.57 -8.50 16.60
CA MET A 793 -10.83 -7.23 16.62
C MET A 793 -9.30 -7.36 16.73
N ILE A 794 -8.78 -8.51 17.13
CA ILE A 794 -7.31 -8.74 17.23
C ILE A 794 -6.73 -9.31 15.92
N LYS A 795 -7.56 -9.54 14.89
CA LYS A 795 -7.09 -10.05 13.58
C LYS A 795 -6.49 -9.00 12.64
N PHE A 796 -6.55 -7.70 12.95
CA PHE A 796 -6.13 -6.66 11.99
C PHE A 796 -4.98 -5.73 12.41
N HIS A 797 -4.52 -5.72 13.66
CA HIS A 797 -3.55 -4.70 14.10
C HIS A 797 -2.26 -5.24 14.74
N SER A 798 -2.21 -6.50 15.18
CA SER A 798 -0.99 -7.09 15.79
C SER A 798 -0.09 -7.85 14.80
N LEU A 799 -0.54 -8.06 13.57
CA LEU A 799 0.18 -8.83 12.54
C LEU A 799 1.28 -8.04 11.80
N PHE A 800 1.38 -6.72 11.99
CA PHE A 800 2.29 -5.89 11.20
C PHE A 800 3.58 -5.44 11.91
N SER A 801 3.72 -5.64 13.23
CA SER A 801 4.86 -5.03 13.96
C SER A 801 5.76 -6.02 14.72
N ALA A 802 5.39 -7.29 14.89
CA ALA A 802 6.22 -8.27 15.63
C ALA A 802 6.56 -9.55 14.86
N VAL A 803 5.95 -9.77 13.68
CA VAL A 803 6.30 -10.87 12.75
C VAL A 803 7.42 -10.44 11.77
N CYS A 804 7.79 -9.16 11.79
CA CYS A 804 8.72 -8.54 10.85
C CYS A 804 10.22 -8.81 11.10
N CYS A 805 10.63 -9.71 11.99
CA CYS A 805 12.08 -10.01 12.14
C CYS A 805 12.48 -11.45 11.77
N CYS A 806 11.56 -12.42 11.75
CA CYS A 806 11.88 -13.78 11.27
C CYS A 806 11.40 -14.04 9.85
N SER A 807 10.43 -13.26 9.35
CA SER A 807 9.88 -13.40 7.98
C SER A 807 10.43 -12.38 6.98
N LEU A 808 11.28 -11.44 7.42
CA LEU A 808 11.73 -10.31 6.60
C LEU A 808 13.02 -10.55 5.80
N GLY A 809 13.66 -11.71 5.93
CA GLY A 809 14.81 -12.05 5.08
C GLY A 809 14.44 -12.01 3.60
N ILE A 810 13.25 -12.52 3.26
CA ILE A 810 12.76 -12.58 1.87
C ILE A 810 12.20 -11.22 1.41
N ALA A 811 11.51 -10.47 2.27
CA ALA A 811 10.89 -9.20 1.88
C ALA A 811 11.90 -8.05 1.71
N HIS A 812 12.95 -7.99 2.54
CA HIS A 812 14.04 -7.02 2.38
C HIS A 812 14.83 -7.30 1.08
N PHE A 813 15.24 -8.56 0.87
CA PHE A 813 15.93 -8.97 -0.36
C PHE A 813 15.06 -8.82 -1.60
N PHE A 814 13.73 -9.03 -1.52
CA PHE A 814 12.85 -8.82 -2.67
C PHE A 814 12.77 -7.35 -3.09
N VAL A 815 12.78 -6.42 -2.14
CA VAL A 815 12.83 -4.98 -2.41
C VAL A 815 14.19 -4.59 -3.01
N GLU A 816 15.30 -5.10 -2.47
CA GLU A 816 16.64 -4.90 -3.07
C GLU A 816 16.73 -5.46 -4.49
N CYS A 817 16.27 -6.70 -4.71
CA CYS A 817 16.20 -7.32 -6.04
C CYS A 817 15.31 -6.52 -7.01
N TYR A 818 14.23 -5.92 -6.52
CA TYR A 818 13.34 -5.08 -7.31
C TYR A 818 14.06 -3.82 -7.80
N TRP A 819 14.76 -3.10 -6.92
CA TRP A 819 15.54 -1.91 -7.29
C TRP A 819 16.67 -2.26 -8.27
N LEU A 820 17.37 -3.38 -8.05
CA LEU A 820 18.42 -3.89 -8.95
C LEU A 820 17.91 -4.21 -10.36
N ILE A 821 16.71 -4.81 -10.46
CA ILE A 821 16.10 -5.13 -11.78
C ILE A 821 15.55 -3.87 -12.45
N GLN A 822 15.07 -2.90 -11.68
CA GLN A 822 14.59 -1.63 -12.21
C GLN A 822 15.73 -0.75 -12.77
N ASP A 823 16.96 -0.95 -12.30
CA ASP A 823 18.18 -0.35 -12.87
C ASP A 823 18.43 -0.89 -14.29
N ARG A 824 17.82 -0.20 -15.26
CA ARG A 824 17.87 -0.56 -16.67
C ARG A 824 19.26 -0.34 -17.27
N SER A 825 20.01 0.65 -16.78
CA SER A 825 21.38 0.94 -17.25
C SER A 825 22.27 -0.27 -16.95
N ARG A 826 22.21 -0.77 -15.70
CA ARG A 826 22.91 -1.97 -15.27
C ARG A 826 22.45 -3.21 -16.04
N THR A 827 21.15 -3.51 -16.04
CA THR A 827 20.64 -4.79 -16.55
C THR A 827 20.79 -4.92 -18.07
N GLU A 828 20.60 -3.82 -18.82
CA GLU A 828 20.80 -3.83 -20.28
C GLU A 828 22.29 -3.92 -20.62
N THR A 829 23.19 -3.26 -19.89
CA THR A 829 24.64 -3.35 -20.14
C THR A 829 25.15 -4.79 -19.95
N TYR A 830 24.71 -5.48 -18.90
CA TYR A 830 25.04 -6.90 -18.71
C TYR A 830 24.46 -7.77 -19.83
N ARG A 831 23.22 -7.51 -20.27
CA ARG A 831 22.60 -8.24 -21.38
C ARG A 831 23.37 -8.01 -22.68
N GLU A 832 23.73 -6.77 -22.99
CA GLU A 832 24.53 -6.41 -24.16
C GLU A 832 25.91 -7.08 -24.10
N ALA A 833 26.58 -7.07 -22.94
CA ALA A 833 27.86 -7.76 -22.74
C ALA A 833 27.76 -9.26 -23.05
N ILE A 834 26.74 -9.93 -22.52
CA ILE A 834 26.49 -11.36 -22.77
C ILE A 834 26.23 -11.62 -24.25
N MET A 835 25.42 -10.77 -24.90
CA MET A 835 25.08 -10.93 -26.32
C MET A 835 26.23 -10.59 -27.26
N GLN A 836 27.10 -9.63 -26.91
CA GLN A 836 28.34 -9.36 -27.64
C GLN A 836 29.29 -10.57 -27.60
N HIS A 837 29.34 -11.27 -26.46
CA HIS A 837 30.14 -12.49 -26.28
C HIS A 837 29.38 -13.77 -26.64
N GLN A 838 28.23 -13.68 -27.33
CA GLN A 838 27.39 -14.84 -27.66
C GLN A 838 28.15 -15.93 -28.41
N SER A 839 29.05 -15.56 -29.33
CA SER A 839 29.88 -16.52 -30.07
C SER A 839 30.83 -17.32 -29.19
N PHE A 840 31.25 -16.76 -28.05
CA PHE A 840 32.07 -17.46 -27.06
C PHE A 840 31.21 -18.31 -26.11
N ILE A 841 30.04 -17.80 -25.69
CA ILE A 841 29.14 -18.45 -24.72
C ILE A 841 28.39 -19.65 -25.34
N GLN A 842 28.16 -19.65 -26.65
CA GLN A 842 27.41 -20.71 -27.32
C GLN A 842 28.04 -22.09 -27.12
N GLY A 843 27.29 -23.02 -26.53
CA GLY A 843 27.73 -24.39 -26.25
C GLY A 843 28.67 -24.54 -25.05
N LYS A 844 28.88 -23.49 -24.26
CA LYS A 844 29.78 -23.47 -23.09
C LYS A 844 29.06 -23.67 -21.75
N VAL A 845 29.84 -23.98 -20.72
CA VAL A 845 29.36 -24.09 -19.32
C VAL A 845 29.63 -22.76 -18.61
N VAL A 846 28.60 -22.19 -18.00
CA VAL A 846 28.62 -20.87 -17.34
C VAL A 846 28.30 -21.02 -15.86
N VAL A 847 28.94 -20.24 -15.00
CA VAL A 847 28.55 -20.07 -13.59
C VAL A 847 28.14 -18.63 -13.36
N ASP A 848 26.96 -18.45 -12.78
CA ASP A 848 26.43 -17.18 -12.30
C ASP A 848 26.60 -17.13 -10.77
N VAL A 849 27.54 -16.30 -10.31
CA VAL A 849 27.92 -16.19 -8.90
C VAL A 849 27.13 -15.05 -8.26
N GLY A 850 26.27 -15.37 -7.29
CA GLY A 850 25.33 -14.41 -6.70
C GLY A 850 24.16 -14.14 -7.65
N CYS A 851 23.50 -15.20 -8.13
CA CYS A 851 22.56 -15.09 -9.25
C CYS A 851 21.29 -14.28 -8.94
N GLY A 852 20.96 -14.03 -7.66
CA GLY A 852 19.78 -13.29 -7.24
C GLY A 852 18.51 -13.92 -7.82
N THR A 853 17.76 -13.17 -8.62
CA THR A 853 16.54 -13.68 -9.27
C THR A 853 16.80 -14.61 -10.46
N GLY A 854 18.06 -14.82 -10.86
CA GLY A 854 18.46 -15.67 -11.99
C GLY A 854 18.38 -15.00 -13.37
N ILE A 855 18.21 -13.68 -13.42
CA ILE A 855 18.06 -12.95 -14.70
C ILE A 855 19.30 -13.05 -15.60
N LEU A 856 20.51 -12.95 -15.05
CA LEU A 856 21.76 -13.09 -15.82
C LEU A 856 21.94 -14.53 -16.31
N SER A 857 21.64 -15.51 -15.46
CA SER A 857 21.60 -16.92 -15.83
C SER A 857 20.69 -17.19 -17.04
N ILE A 858 19.52 -16.56 -17.10
CA ILE A 858 18.59 -16.65 -18.24
C ILE A 858 19.18 -16.02 -19.50
N PHE A 859 19.82 -14.85 -19.40
CA PHE A 859 20.49 -14.24 -20.55
C PHE A 859 21.62 -15.12 -21.10
N CYS A 860 22.42 -15.77 -20.25
CA CYS A 860 23.43 -16.72 -20.67
C CYS A 860 22.80 -17.96 -21.36
N ALA A 861 21.68 -18.46 -20.85
CA ALA A 861 20.95 -19.56 -21.50
C ALA A 861 20.38 -19.14 -22.87
N GLN A 862 19.88 -17.90 -23.01
CA GLN A 862 19.41 -17.33 -24.28
C GLN A 862 20.55 -17.09 -25.28
N ALA A 863 21.74 -16.75 -24.80
CA ALA A 863 22.95 -16.66 -25.62
C ALA A 863 23.43 -18.03 -26.13
N GLY A 864 22.81 -19.14 -25.69
CA GLY A 864 23.07 -20.48 -26.18
C GLY A 864 24.06 -21.27 -25.33
N ALA A 865 24.25 -20.93 -24.06
CA ALA A 865 25.01 -21.74 -23.12
C ALA A 865 24.49 -23.19 -23.10
N LYS A 866 25.42 -24.16 -23.02
CA LYS A 866 25.09 -25.59 -22.87
C LYS A 866 24.49 -25.86 -21.51
N ARG A 867 25.04 -25.22 -20.47
CA ARG A 867 24.61 -25.34 -19.08
C ARG A 867 25.00 -24.08 -18.30
N VAL A 868 24.12 -23.65 -17.40
CA VAL A 868 24.37 -22.52 -16.50
C VAL A 868 24.15 -22.98 -15.05
N TYR A 869 25.14 -22.81 -14.19
CA TYR A 869 25.01 -23.02 -12.75
C TYR A 869 24.75 -21.68 -12.07
N ALA A 870 23.54 -21.50 -11.55
CA ALA A 870 23.13 -20.30 -10.84
C ALA A 870 23.31 -20.53 -9.34
N VAL A 871 24.28 -19.86 -8.72
CA VAL A 871 24.64 -20.07 -7.31
C VAL A 871 24.23 -18.85 -6.49
N ASP A 872 23.43 -19.07 -5.45
CA ASP A 872 23.07 -18.03 -4.48
C ASP A 872 23.01 -18.60 -3.06
N ALA A 873 23.49 -17.83 -2.09
CA ALA A 873 23.53 -18.24 -0.69
C ALA A 873 22.23 -17.90 0.06
N SER A 874 21.36 -17.07 -0.51
CA SER A 874 20.11 -16.63 0.10
C SER A 874 18.93 -17.45 -0.40
N ASP A 875 17.80 -17.34 0.31
CA ASP A 875 16.56 -18.05 -0.03
C ASP A 875 16.01 -17.67 -1.42
N ILE A 876 16.48 -16.57 -2.03
CA ILE A 876 16.10 -16.16 -3.39
C ILE A 876 16.39 -17.23 -4.44
N ALA A 877 17.34 -18.14 -4.18
CA ALA A 877 17.61 -19.30 -5.02
C ALA A 877 16.34 -20.13 -5.29
N VAL A 878 15.42 -20.21 -4.32
CA VAL A 878 14.15 -20.92 -4.48
C VAL A 878 13.29 -20.24 -5.54
N GLN A 879 13.19 -18.91 -5.50
CA GLN A 879 12.44 -18.11 -6.47
C GLN A 879 13.14 -18.10 -7.83
N ALA A 880 14.47 -18.00 -7.88
CA ALA A 880 15.25 -18.08 -9.12
C ALA A 880 14.96 -19.40 -9.87
N ASN A 881 14.81 -20.51 -9.13
CA ASN A 881 14.45 -21.80 -9.72
C ASN A 881 13.03 -21.80 -10.33
N GLU A 882 12.06 -21.16 -9.66
CA GLU A 882 10.72 -20.99 -10.25
C GLU A 882 10.72 -20.04 -11.45
N VAL A 883 11.55 -19.00 -11.46
CA VAL A 883 11.72 -18.10 -12.62
C VAL A 883 12.31 -18.86 -13.82
N VAL A 884 13.34 -19.67 -13.60
CA VAL A 884 13.94 -20.54 -14.63
C VAL A 884 12.90 -21.50 -15.21
N LYS A 885 12.08 -22.10 -14.34
CA LYS A 885 11.03 -23.06 -14.71
C LYS A 885 9.89 -22.40 -15.47
N ALA A 886 9.45 -21.21 -15.07
CA ALA A 886 8.43 -20.43 -15.76
C ALA A 886 8.87 -20.03 -17.19
N ASN A 887 10.18 -19.87 -17.40
CA ASN A 887 10.75 -19.56 -18.71
C ASN A 887 11.13 -20.82 -19.53
N GLY A 888 10.85 -22.02 -19.04
CA GLY A 888 11.11 -23.28 -19.76
C GLY A 888 12.61 -23.58 -19.97
N LEU A 889 13.47 -23.12 -19.05
CA LEU A 889 14.93 -23.26 -19.15
C LEU A 889 15.54 -24.21 -18.10
N SER A 890 14.72 -24.98 -17.39
CA SER A 890 15.16 -25.93 -16.34
C SER A 890 16.06 -27.06 -16.85
N ASP A 891 16.08 -27.32 -18.16
CA ASP A 891 16.99 -28.28 -18.80
C ASP A 891 18.43 -27.74 -18.95
N LYS A 892 18.59 -26.41 -18.89
CA LYS A 892 19.88 -25.72 -19.09
C LYS A 892 20.39 -25.00 -17.86
N VAL A 893 19.52 -24.41 -17.04
CA VAL A 893 19.91 -23.66 -15.84
C VAL A 893 19.65 -24.50 -14.59
N ILE A 894 20.71 -24.72 -13.81
CA ILE A 894 20.69 -25.47 -12.55
C ILE A 894 20.92 -24.49 -11.42
N VAL A 895 19.94 -24.33 -10.52
CA VAL A 895 20.05 -23.45 -9.37
C VAL A 895 20.60 -24.21 -8.16
N LEU A 896 21.67 -23.70 -7.56
CA LEU A 896 22.36 -24.26 -6.41
C LEU A 896 22.22 -23.29 -5.22
N HIS A 897 21.51 -23.71 -4.18
CA HIS A 897 21.34 -22.93 -2.96
C HIS A 897 22.51 -23.22 -2.00
N GLY A 898 23.38 -22.23 -1.81
CA GLY A 898 24.53 -22.30 -0.92
C GLY A 898 25.58 -21.24 -1.26
N ARG A 899 26.52 -21.04 -0.34
CA ARG A 899 27.68 -20.18 -0.59
C ARG A 899 28.60 -20.84 -1.62
N VAL A 900 29.21 -20.04 -2.49
CA VAL A 900 30.14 -20.51 -3.53
C VAL A 900 31.31 -21.32 -2.93
N GLU A 901 31.71 -20.98 -1.70
CA GLU A 901 32.76 -21.65 -0.97
C GLU A 901 32.37 -23.08 -0.51
N ASP A 902 31.07 -23.35 -0.37
CA ASP A 902 30.51 -24.60 0.18
C ASP A 902 29.89 -25.51 -0.90
N VAL A 903 29.54 -24.96 -2.06
CA VAL A 903 28.93 -25.69 -3.19
C VAL A 903 29.99 -26.46 -3.98
N GLU A 904 29.67 -27.66 -4.45
CA GLU A 904 30.51 -28.47 -5.33
C GLU A 904 29.92 -28.54 -6.75
N ILE A 905 30.75 -28.24 -7.76
CA ILE A 905 30.42 -28.38 -9.18
C ILE A 905 31.43 -29.38 -9.78
N ASP A 906 30.91 -30.50 -10.32
CA ASP A 906 31.71 -31.62 -10.81
C ASP A 906 32.41 -31.39 -12.17
N GLU A 907 32.18 -30.24 -12.81
CA GLU A 907 32.78 -29.89 -14.12
C GLU A 907 33.44 -28.50 -14.12
N GLU A 908 34.55 -28.36 -14.85
CA GLU A 908 35.22 -27.06 -15.06
C GLU A 908 34.40 -26.15 -15.99
N VAL A 909 34.46 -24.85 -15.73
CA VAL A 909 33.56 -23.84 -16.33
C VAL A 909 34.33 -22.92 -17.28
N ASP A 910 33.67 -22.51 -18.36
CA ASP A 910 34.28 -21.70 -19.42
C ASP A 910 34.05 -20.20 -19.20
N VAL A 911 32.96 -19.84 -18.53
CA VAL A 911 32.54 -18.45 -18.28
C VAL A 911 32.07 -18.29 -16.83
N ILE A 912 32.56 -17.26 -16.16
CA ILE A 912 32.00 -16.78 -14.88
C ILE A 912 31.33 -15.44 -15.15
N ILE A 913 30.08 -15.32 -14.73
CA ILE A 913 29.35 -14.05 -14.70
C ILE A 913 28.97 -13.73 -13.26
N SER A 914 29.11 -12.48 -12.86
CA SER A 914 28.72 -12.05 -11.52
C SER A 914 28.47 -10.54 -11.47
N GLU A 915 27.50 -10.15 -10.68
CA GLU A 915 27.37 -8.80 -10.16
C GLU A 915 27.89 -8.80 -8.72
N TRP A 916 29.14 -8.38 -8.54
CA TRP A 916 29.80 -8.38 -7.24
C TRP A 916 30.06 -6.98 -6.69
N MET A 917 29.82 -5.94 -7.50
CA MET A 917 30.14 -4.56 -7.16
C MET A 917 29.18 -4.05 -6.08
N GLY A 918 29.74 -3.48 -5.01
CA GLY A 918 28.99 -2.71 -4.01
C GLY A 918 29.23 -1.21 -4.15
N TYR A 919 28.70 -0.42 -3.21
CA TYR A 919 29.03 1.01 -3.12
C TYR A 919 30.56 1.23 -3.04
N MET A 920 31.05 2.30 -3.68
CA MET A 920 32.50 2.54 -3.80
C MET A 920 33.30 1.34 -4.34
N LEU A 921 32.67 0.48 -5.16
CA LEU A 921 33.17 -0.76 -5.78
C LEU A 921 33.43 -1.93 -4.81
N LEU A 922 34.07 -1.66 -3.67
CA LEU A 922 34.62 -2.70 -2.77
C LEU A 922 33.75 -2.99 -1.53
N TYR A 923 32.69 -2.21 -1.29
CA TYR A 923 31.75 -2.44 -0.19
C TYR A 923 30.99 -3.77 -0.41
N GLU A 924 30.47 -4.38 0.67
CA GLU A 924 29.84 -5.73 0.71
C GLU A 924 30.76 -6.94 0.42
N SER A 925 31.97 -6.73 -0.09
CA SER A 925 33.05 -7.74 -0.20
C SER A 925 32.69 -9.02 -1.00
N MET A 926 31.79 -8.94 -1.98
CA MET A 926 31.40 -10.10 -2.81
C MET A 926 32.48 -10.57 -3.80
N LEU A 927 33.46 -9.73 -4.16
CA LEU A 927 34.55 -10.08 -5.07
C LEU A 927 35.34 -11.32 -4.61
N GLY A 928 35.44 -11.56 -3.30
CA GLY A 928 36.11 -12.74 -2.75
C GLY A 928 35.49 -14.06 -3.21
N SER A 929 34.16 -14.12 -3.35
CA SER A 929 33.45 -15.31 -3.82
C SER A 929 33.66 -15.52 -5.33
N VAL A 930 33.75 -14.44 -6.12
CA VAL A 930 34.09 -14.51 -7.55
C VAL A 930 35.53 -15.02 -7.75
N ILE A 931 36.48 -14.53 -6.96
CA ILE A 931 37.87 -15.02 -6.97
C ILE A 931 37.92 -16.51 -6.59
N THR A 932 37.13 -16.92 -5.60
CA THR A 932 37.05 -18.33 -5.20
C THR A 932 36.47 -19.22 -6.32
N ALA A 933 35.42 -18.77 -7.00
CA ALA A 933 34.87 -19.48 -8.16
C ALA A 933 35.89 -19.57 -9.32
N ARG A 934 36.63 -18.49 -9.58
CA ARG A 934 37.70 -18.44 -10.59
C ARG A 934 38.77 -19.49 -10.29
N ASP A 935 39.31 -19.47 -9.07
CA ASP A 935 40.43 -20.32 -8.68
C ASP A 935 40.05 -21.81 -8.59
N ARG A 936 38.76 -22.12 -8.34
CA ARG A 936 38.25 -23.50 -8.25
C ARG A 936 37.82 -24.09 -9.59
N TRP A 937 37.14 -23.32 -10.44
CA TRP A 937 36.39 -23.89 -11.56
C TRP A 937 36.74 -23.32 -12.93
N LEU A 938 37.35 -22.13 -13.04
CA LEU A 938 37.56 -21.49 -14.34
C LEU A 938 38.69 -22.16 -15.13
N LYS A 939 38.42 -22.52 -16.38
CA LYS A 939 39.43 -23.06 -17.30
C LYS A 939 40.50 -22.00 -17.65
N PRO A 940 41.75 -22.41 -17.94
CA PRO A 940 42.76 -21.50 -18.49
C PRO A 940 42.27 -20.82 -19.78
N GLY A 941 42.21 -19.48 -19.77
CA GLY A 941 41.65 -18.69 -20.88
C GLY A 941 40.12 -18.55 -20.88
N GLY A 942 39.46 -18.92 -19.78
CA GLY A 942 38.04 -18.68 -19.55
C GLY A 942 37.70 -17.18 -19.45
N LEU A 943 36.43 -16.87 -19.68
CA LEU A 943 35.91 -15.50 -19.69
C LEU A 943 35.32 -15.16 -18.31
N ILE A 944 35.63 -13.97 -17.78
CA ILE A 944 34.99 -13.43 -16.58
C ILE A 944 34.28 -12.14 -16.98
N LEU A 945 32.99 -12.03 -16.67
CA LEU A 945 32.18 -10.85 -16.90
C LEU A 945 31.63 -10.32 -15.57
N PRO A 946 32.03 -9.11 -15.13
CA PRO A 946 32.95 -8.18 -15.78
C PRO A 946 34.44 -8.57 -15.66
N SER A 947 35.27 -8.11 -16.59
CA SER A 947 36.70 -8.48 -16.63
C SER A 947 37.61 -7.51 -15.88
N HIS A 948 37.32 -6.21 -15.93
CA HIS A 948 38.08 -5.19 -15.21
C HIS A 948 37.14 -4.24 -14.45
N ALA A 949 37.62 -3.70 -13.34
CA ALA A 949 36.94 -2.63 -12.61
C ALA A 949 37.95 -1.59 -12.13
N THR A 950 37.62 -0.31 -12.27
CA THR A 950 38.49 0.81 -11.88
C THR A 950 37.75 1.73 -10.93
N LEU A 951 38.29 1.93 -9.73
CA LEU A 951 37.79 2.89 -8.75
C LEU A 951 38.50 4.23 -8.93
N TYR A 952 37.72 5.29 -9.07
CA TYR A 952 38.16 6.67 -9.23
C TYR A 952 37.82 7.51 -8.00
N MET A 953 38.58 8.58 -7.80
CA MET A 953 38.25 9.62 -6.84
C MET A 953 38.53 11.02 -7.39
N ALA A 954 37.73 12.01 -6.97
CA ALA A 954 37.97 13.41 -7.26
C ALA A 954 37.46 14.34 -6.15
N PRO A 955 38.10 15.50 -5.93
CA PRO A 955 37.60 16.55 -5.04
C PRO A 955 36.35 17.21 -5.63
N ILE A 956 35.36 17.48 -4.77
CA ILE A 956 34.07 18.05 -5.18
C ILE A 956 33.71 19.33 -4.41
N SER A 957 32.86 20.15 -5.04
CA SER A 957 32.20 21.29 -4.42
C SER A 957 30.68 21.11 -4.46
N HIS A 958 30.04 21.03 -3.30
CA HIS A 958 28.60 20.87 -3.17
C HIS A 958 27.99 21.89 -2.19
N PRO A 959 27.98 23.19 -2.53
CA PRO A 959 27.52 24.26 -1.64
C PRO A 959 26.04 24.13 -1.24
N ASP A 960 25.20 23.63 -2.13
CA ASP A 960 23.77 23.46 -1.86
C ASP A 960 23.50 22.43 -0.76
N ARG A 961 24.24 21.32 -0.70
CA ARG A 961 24.10 20.31 0.35
C ARG A 961 24.53 20.88 1.70
N TYR A 962 25.67 21.57 1.74
CA TYR A 962 26.19 22.16 2.98
C TYR A 962 25.28 23.27 3.53
N SER A 963 24.76 24.14 2.67
CA SER A 963 23.89 25.24 3.11
C SER A 963 22.55 24.73 3.67
N HIS A 964 21.92 23.74 3.04
CA HIS A 964 20.67 23.17 3.53
C HIS A 964 20.84 22.38 4.83
N SER A 965 21.93 21.63 4.99
CA SER A 965 22.12 20.76 6.15
C SER A 965 22.76 21.48 7.34
N ILE A 966 23.65 22.44 7.09
CA ILE A 966 24.46 23.10 8.13
C ILE A 966 24.10 24.58 8.29
N ASP A 967 24.05 25.38 7.21
CA ASP A 967 23.73 26.81 7.35
C ASP A 967 22.28 27.06 7.76
N PHE A 968 21.36 26.12 7.53
CA PHE A 968 20.01 26.15 8.10
C PHE A 968 20.04 26.37 9.63
N TRP A 969 20.90 25.64 10.34
CA TRP A 969 21.01 25.75 11.80
C TRP A 969 21.56 27.09 12.27
N ARG A 970 22.22 27.85 11.40
CA ARG A 970 22.69 29.20 11.74
C ARG A 970 21.53 30.14 12.05
N ASN A 971 20.39 29.95 11.38
CA ASN A 971 19.21 30.77 11.58
C ASN A 971 17.94 30.01 11.19
N VAL A 972 17.34 29.34 12.18
CA VAL A 972 16.10 28.60 12.01
C VAL A 972 14.95 29.52 12.41
N TYR A 973 14.20 30.03 11.42
CA TYR A 973 13.05 30.93 11.65
C TYR A 973 13.34 32.21 12.46
N GLY A 974 14.52 32.82 12.29
CA GLY A 974 14.93 34.01 13.06
C GLY A 974 15.62 33.67 14.38
N ILE A 975 15.78 32.40 14.72
CA ILE A 975 16.44 31.91 15.93
C ILE A 975 17.85 31.45 15.58
N ASP A 976 18.86 32.04 16.23
CA ASP A 976 20.24 31.58 16.13
C ASP A 976 20.38 30.23 16.85
N MET A 977 20.42 29.15 16.06
CA MET A 977 20.69 27.79 16.55
C MET A 977 22.12 27.36 16.20
N SER A 978 23.06 28.29 16.05
CA SER A 978 24.45 27.98 15.70
C SER A 978 25.13 27.00 16.66
N ALA A 979 24.67 26.90 17.91
CA ALA A 979 25.09 25.87 18.87
C ALA A 979 24.83 24.43 18.37
N MET A 980 23.79 24.21 17.56
CA MET A 980 23.46 22.93 16.96
C MET A 980 24.33 22.61 15.74
N MET A 981 25.03 23.58 15.15
CA MET A 981 25.84 23.35 13.94
C MET A 981 26.95 22.33 14.18
N GLN A 982 27.56 22.30 15.36
CA GLN A 982 28.62 21.33 15.65
C GLN A 982 28.06 19.89 15.70
N LEU A 983 26.89 19.71 16.32
CA LEU A 983 26.20 18.43 16.37
C LEU A 983 25.67 18.04 14.98
N ALA A 984 25.11 18.99 14.23
CA ALA A 984 24.62 18.76 12.87
C ALA A 984 25.74 18.36 11.91
N LYS A 985 26.93 18.99 12.00
CA LYS A 985 28.12 18.59 11.24
C LYS A 985 28.60 17.19 11.60
N GLN A 986 28.58 16.85 12.89
CA GLN A 986 28.92 15.51 13.36
C GLN A 986 27.92 14.50 12.76
N CYS A 987 26.62 14.66 13.00
CA CYS A 987 25.62 13.72 12.51
C CYS A 987 25.57 13.61 10.97
N ALA A 988 25.71 14.73 10.24
CA ALA A 988 25.54 14.74 8.79
C ALA A 988 26.78 14.28 8.01
N PHE A 989 27.99 14.45 8.56
CA PHE A 989 29.25 14.19 7.84
C PHE A 989 30.18 13.19 8.54
N GLU A 990 29.74 12.52 9.61
CA GLU A 990 30.50 11.44 10.25
C GLU A 990 30.65 10.22 9.34
N GLU A 991 29.57 9.81 8.67
CA GLU A 991 29.55 8.68 7.75
C GLU A 991 29.56 9.13 6.26
N PRO A 992 30.14 8.35 5.34
CA PRO A 992 30.08 8.64 3.90
C PRO A 992 28.63 8.59 3.38
N SER A 993 28.27 9.51 2.50
CA SER A 993 26.94 9.57 1.89
C SER A 993 26.94 9.01 0.47
N VAL A 994 25.90 8.28 0.08
CA VAL A 994 25.69 7.83 -1.31
C VAL A 994 24.68 8.77 -1.97
N GLU A 995 25.12 9.55 -2.95
CA GLU A 995 24.32 10.59 -3.59
C GLU A 995 24.70 10.72 -5.09
N SER A 996 23.77 11.21 -5.92
CA SER A 996 24.05 11.53 -7.33
C SER A 996 24.52 12.97 -7.48
N ILE A 997 25.73 13.16 -8.01
CA ILE A 997 26.31 14.48 -8.28
C ILE A 997 26.42 14.75 -9.78
N SER A 998 26.44 16.03 -10.17
CA SER A 998 26.67 16.43 -11.56
C SER A 998 28.15 16.64 -11.86
N GLY A 999 28.57 16.44 -13.11
CA GLY A 999 29.96 16.67 -13.53
C GLY A 999 30.48 18.09 -13.22
N GLU A 1000 29.60 19.09 -13.16
CA GLU A 1000 29.95 20.49 -12.83
C GLU A 1000 30.45 20.67 -11.38
N THR A 1001 30.09 19.75 -10.48
CA THR A 1001 30.52 19.78 -9.06
C THR A 1001 31.92 19.24 -8.85
N VAL A 1002 32.50 18.58 -9.85
CA VAL A 1002 33.83 17.95 -9.78
C VAL A 1002 34.90 19.00 -10.11
N LEU A 1003 35.88 19.18 -9.22
CA LEU A 1003 36.86 20.27 -9.32
C LEU A 1003 38.03 19.99 -10.28
N THR A 1004 38.22 18.74 -10.69
CA THR A 1004 39.37 18.25 -11.48
C THR A 1004 39.06 16.91 -12.13
N TRP A 1005 39.89 16.51 -13.10
CA TRP A 1005 39.91 15.14 -13.61
C TRP A 1005 40.16 14.13 -12.47
N PRO A 1006 39.48 12.97 -12.48
CA PRO A 1006 39.64 11.95 -11.46
C PRO A 1006 41.01 11.29 -11.49
N GLU A 1007 41.43 10.80 -10.33
CA GLU A 1007 42.61 9.93 -10.17
C GLU A 1007 42.17 8.50 -9.88
N VAL A 1008 42.96 7.53 -10.35
CA VAL A 1008 42.70 6.11 -10.13
C VAL A 1008 43.15 5.70 -8.73
N VAL A 1009 42.22 5.21 -7.92
CA VAL A 1009 42.50 4.65 -6.60
C VAL A 1009 42.98 3.20 -6.72
N LYS A 1010 42.24 2.38 -7.47
CA LYS A 1010 42.59 0.98 -7.69
C LYS A 1010 42.02 0.51 -9.01
N HIS A 1011 42.89 -0.12 -9.81
CA HIS A 1011 42.50 -0.91 -10.96
C HIS A 1011 42.50 -2.39 -10.56
N ILE A 1012 41.40 -3.09 -10.85
CA ILE A 1012 41.16 -4.48 -10.51
C ILE A 1012 41.01 -5.26 -11.82
N ASP A 1013 41.89 -6.22 -12.02
CA ASP A 1013 41.76 -7.24 -13.06
C ASP A 1013 41.24 -8.53 -12.40
N CYS A 1014 40.00 -8.91 -12.74
CA CYS A 1014 39.34 -10.07 -12.18
C CYS A 1014 40.06 -11.39 -12.50
N GLN A 1015 40.89 -11.43 -13.55
CA GLN A 1015 41.65 -12.64 -13.91
C GLN A 1015 42.84 -12.88 -12.97
N THR A 1016 43.48 -11.82 -12.47
CA THR A 1016 44.79 -11.90 -11.79
C THR A 1016 44.77 -11.51 -10.31
N ILE A 1017 43.75 -10.78 -9.86
CA ILE A 1017 43.65 -10.27 -8.47
C ILE A 1017 43.62 -11.42 -7.43
N LYS A 1018 44.24 -11.18 -6.26
CA LYS A 1018 44.22 -12.11 -5.11
C LYS A 1018 43.43 -11.50 -3.95
N ILE A 1019 42.81 -12.35 -3.13
CA ILE A 1019 42.00 -11.94 -1.96
C ILE A 1019 42.79 -11.04 -1.00
N GLN A 1020 44.08 -11.35 -0.75
CA GLN A 1020 44.94 -10.57 0.16
C GLN A 1020 45.16 -9.11 -0.29
N GLU A 1021 45.00 -8.80 -1.58
CA GLU A 1021 45.16 -7.45 -2.10
C GLU A 1021 43.93 -6.56 -1.87
N LEU A 1022 42.82 -7.14 -1.39
CA LEU A 1022 41.56 -6.45 -1.10
C LEU A 1022 41.41 -6.09 0.39
N ASP A 1023 42.23 -6.67 1.28
CA ASP A 1023 42.20 -6.39 2.73
C ASP A 1023 42.51 -4.92 3.03
N SER A 1024 43.44 -4.33 2.28
CA SER A 1024 43.79 -2.92 2.36
C SER A 1024 44.31 -2.38 1.03
N VAL A 1025 43.66 -1.33 0.53
CA VAL A 1025 44.00 -0.63 -0.70
C VAL A 1025 44.48 0.78 -0.35
N THR A 1026 45.72 1.11 -0.66
CA THR A 1026 46.29 2.45 -0.44
C THR A 1026 46.73 3.08 -1.75
N ALA A 1027 46.27 4.31 -2.03
CA ALA A 1027 46.63 5.09 -3.20
C ALA A 1027 47.11 6.49 -2.81
N ARG A 1028 48.10 7.01 -3.54
CA ARG A 1028 48.55 8.41 -3.42
C ARG A 1028 48.03 9.19 -4.60
N TYR A 1029 47.47 10.37 -4.35
CA TYR A 1029 46.85 11.20 -5.38
C TYR A 1029 47.42 12.63 -5.34
N LYS A 1030 47.33 13.31 -6.48
CA LYS A 1030 47.75 14.71 -6.63
C LYS A 1030 46.87 15.42 -7.63
N PHE A 1031 45.95 16.24 -7.13
CA PHE A 1031 45.02 17.02 -7.91
C PHE A 1031 45.50 18.45 -8.15
N LYS A 1032 45.05 19.04 -9.25
CA LYS A 1032 45.14 20.48 -9.51
C LYS A 1032 43.74 21.02 -9.72
N SER A 1033 43.29 21.94 -8.87
CA SER A 1033 41.94 22.50 -9.00
C SER A 1033 41.79 23.28 -10.31
N MET A 1034 40.76 22.99 -11.10
CA MET A 1034 40.50 23.68 -12.37
C MET A 1034 39.84 25.05 -12.17
N MET A 1035 39.19 25.25 -11.03
CA MET A 1035 38.41 26.45 -10.71
C MET A 1035 38.58 26.86 -9.25
N ARG A 1036 38.19 28.10 -8.93
CA ARG A 1036 38.12 28.60 -7.55
C ARG A 1036 36.76 28.24 -6.95
N ALA A 1037 36.73 27.36 -5.96
CA ALA A 1037 35.50 26.94 -5.29
C ALA A 1037 35.80 26.38 -3.88
N PRO A 1038 34.82 26.43 -2.95
CA PRO A 1038 34.93 25.73 -1.67
C PRO A 1038 34.85 24.22 -1.88
N MET A 1039 35.90 23.50 -1.51
CA MET A 1039 35.95 22.04 -1.54
C MET A 1039 35.23 21.47 -0.31
N HIS A 1040 34.22 20.66 -0.55
CA HIS A 1040 33.37 20.10 0.51
C HIS A 1040 33.74 18.65 0.86
N GLY A 1041 34.47 17.95 -0.01
CA GLY A 1041 34.85 16.56 0.21
C GLY A 1041 35.46 15.89 -1.02
N PHE A 1042 35.56 14.57 -0.98
CA PHE A 1042 35.95 13.72 -2.11
C PHE A 1042 34.78 12.83 -2.52
N ALA A 1043 34.53 12.72 -3.82
CA ALA A 1043 33.61 11.75 -4.39
C ALA A 1043 34.36 10.57 -5.00
N PHE A 1044 33.77 9.38 -4.88
CA PHE A 1044 34.26 8.13 -5.42
C PHE A 1044 33.21 7.50 -6.34
N TRP A 1045 33.67 6.96 -7.46
CA TRP A 1045 32.85 6.24 -8.43
C TRP A 1045 33.70 5.23 -9.18
N PHE A 1046 33.09 4.33 -9.94
CA PHE A 1046 33.81 3.26 -10.60
C PHE A 1046 33.31 2.98 -12.02
N ASP A 1047 34.20 2.44 -12.82
CA ASP A 1047 33.89 1.91 -14.15
C ASP A 1047 34.18 0.42 -14.19
N VAL A 1048 33.35 -0.33 -14.91
CA VAL A 1048 33.43 -1.76 -15.07
C VAL A 1048 33.44 -2.11 -16.55
N GLU A 1049 34.43 -2.87 -16.99
CA GLU A 1049 34.62 -3.22 -18.40
C GLU A 1049 34.29 -4.69 -18.67
N PHE A 1050 33.71 -4.94 -19.85
CA PHE A 1050 33.36 -6.27 -20.35
C PHE A 1050 34.23 -6.64 -21.57
N SER A 1051 35.53 -6.78 -21.35
CA SER A 1051 36.54 -7.06 -22.39
C SER A 1051 36.88 -8.55 -22.53
N GLU A 1052 37.29 -8.98 -23.73
CA GLU A 1052 37.84 -10.33 -23.98
C GLU A 1052 39.17 -10.59 -23.23
N PRO A 1053 39.51 -11.86 -22.92
CA PRO A 1053 40.84 -12.21 -22.41
C PRO A 1053 41.92 -11.87 -23.43
N ALA A 1054 42.95 -11.13 -23.02
CA ALA A 1054 44.03 -10.72 -23.91
C ALA A 1054 44.67 -11.93 -24.63
N LYS A 1055 44.57 -11.99 -25.96
CA LYS A 1055 45.33 -12.95 -26.77
C LYS A 1055 46.80 -12.58 -26.69
N ASN A 1056 47.64 -13.48 -26.20
CA ASN A 1056 49.10 -13.38 -26.28
C ASN A 1056 49.55 -13.26 -27.74
N THR A 1057 49.65 -12.04 -28.27
CA THR A 1057 50.42 -11.74 -29.46
C THR A 1057 51.75 -11.12 -29.04
N ASN A 1058 52.80 -11.93 -29.12
CA ASN A 1058 54.18 -11.47 -29.10
C ASN A 1058 54.44 -10.46 -30.23
N ALA A 1059 54.70 -9.19 -29.90
CA ALA A 1059 55.55 -8.30 -30.70
C ALA A 1059 56.01 -7.08 -29.89
N THR A 1060 57.31 -7.09 -29.58
CA THR A 1060 58.18 -5.98 -29.19
C THR A 1060 57.92 -4.64 -29.90
N SER A 1061 57.81 -3.53 -29.14
CA SER A 1061 58.60 -2.31 -29.36
C SER A 1061 58.54 -1.31 -28.20
N VAL A 1062 59.66 -1.25 -27.47
CA VAL A 1062 60.41 -0.06 -27.00
C VAL A 1062 59.65 1.11 -26.35
N ALA A 1063 59.99 1.34 -25.08
CA ALA A 1063 59.75 2.56 -24.31
C ALA A 1063 60.33 3.82 -24.98
N ASN A 1064 59.60 4.95 -24.91
CA ASN A 1064 60.15 6.28 -24.61
C ASN A 1064 59.05 7.37 -24.54
N GLY A 1065 59.02 8.10 -23.41
CA GLY A 1065 59.10 9.56 -23.37
C GLY A 1065 57.96 10.44 -23.93
N SER A 1066 57.25 11.06 -23.00
CA SER A 1066 56.88 12.50 -22.96
C SER A 1066 56.09 13.18 -24.10
N SER A 1067 55.10 13.97 -23.64
CA SER A 1067 54.64 15.28 -24.14
C SER A 1067 53.51 15.36 -25.18
N SER A 1068 52.42 15.99 -24.70
CA SER A 1068 51.54 16.98 -25.36
C SER A 1068 50.74 16.60 -26.61
N ILE A 1069 49.42 16.82 -26.56
CA ILE A 1069 48.66 17.71 -27.48
C ILE A 1069 47.23 17.97 -26.92
N SER A 1070 47.00 19.26 -26.67
CA SER A 1070 45.83 20.17 -26.63
C SER A 1070 44.40 19.75 -27.10
N PRO A 1071 43.36 20.57 -26.81
CA PRO A 1071 41.99 20.16 -26.51
C PRO A 1071 41.03 20.09 -27.72
N PHE A 1072 39.96 19.33 -27.56
CA PHE A 1072 38.88 19.13 -28.53
C PHE A 1072 38.05 20.41 -28.78
N THR A 1073 37.96 20.80 -30.04
CA THR A 1073 37.01 21.75 -30.62
C THR A 1073 35.70 21.08 -31.05
N GLU A 1074 34.62 21.88 -31.03
CA GLU A 1074 33.21 21.61 -31.33
C GLU A 1074 32.85 20.79 -32.59
N GLY A 1075 31.71 20.08 -32.51
CA GLY A 1075 30.68 20.13 -33.57
C GLY A 1075 30.44 18.88 -34.44
N ASN A 1076 29.18 18.43 -34.44
CA ASN A 1076 28.45 17.61 -35.43
C ASN A 1076 28.54 16.07 -35.45
N GLN A 1077 27.37 15.49 -35.16
CA GLN A 1077 26.66 14.39 -35.84
C GLN A 1077 27.39 13.09 -36.25
N LYS A 1078 26.81 11.98 -35.78
CA LYS A 1078 26.80 10.61 -36.35
C LYS A 1078 28.16 9.96 -36.60
N LYS A 1079 28.48 8.93 -35.81
CA LYS A 1079 29.27 7.79 -36.31
C LYS A 1079 28.89 6.49 -35.61
N ARG A 1080 28.72 5.47 -36.45
CA ARG A 1080 28.63 4.05 -36.13
C ARG A 1080 29.75 3.68 -35.15
N SER A 1081 29.42 3.02 -34.03
CA SER A 1081 30.41 2.42 -33.15
C SER A 1081 31.17 1.32 -33.90
N ASN A 1082 32.50 1.34 -33.79
CA ASN A 1082 33.34 0.25 -34.26
C ASN A 1082 33.11 -0.99 -33.37
N PRO A 1083 33.28 -2.22 -33.87
CA PRO A 1083 33.04 -3.45 -33.09
C PRO A 1083 34.09 -3.75 -32.01
N SER A 1084 34.98 -2.80 -31.70
CA SER A 1084 36.19 -3.01 -30.91
C SER A 1084 36.30 -2.11 -29.67
N ASP A 1085 35.30 -1.27 -29.40
CA ASP A 1085 35.26 -0.50 -28.15
C ASP A 1085 34.66 -1.39 -27.07
N ALA A 1086 35.41 -1.63 -26.00
CA ALA A 1086 34.96 -2.40 -24.85
C ALA A 1086 33.68 -1.78 -24.27
N LEU A 1087 32.68 -2.60 -23.96
CA LEU A 1087 31.47 -2.15 -23.30
C LEU A 1087 31.81 -1.80 -21.84
N VAL A 1088 31.40 -0.62 -21.38
CA VAL A 1088 31.72 -0.10 -20.04
C VAL A 1088 30.44 0.29 -19.31
N LEU A 1089 30.27 -0.20 -18.08
CA LEU A 1089 29.28 0.27 -17.12
C LEU A 1089 29.96 1.27 -16.18
N SER A 1090 29.51 2.53 -16.19
CA SER A 1090 30.12 3.60 -15.40
C SER A 1090 29.13 4.14 -14.37
N THR A 1091 29.61 4.41 -13.16
CA THR A 1091 28.89 5.19 -12.14
C THR A 1091 29.41 6.62 -12.04
N SER A 1092 30.08 7.12 -13.07
CA SER A 1092 30.60 8.49 -13.08
C SER A 1092 29.46 9.54 -13.07
N PRO A 1093 29.72 10.77 -12.58
CA PRO A 1093 28.75 11.87 -12.59
C PRO A 1093 28.23 12.28 -13.98
N GLU A 1094 28.90 11.85 -15.05
CA GLU A 1094 28.53 12.14 -16.44
C GLU A 1094 27.77 10.98 -17.11
N ALA A 1095 27.77 9.79 -16.48
CA ALA A 1095 27.09 8.60 -16.98
C ALA A 1095 25.61 8.55 -16.54
N PRO A 1096 24.76 7.74 -17.20
CA PRO A 1096 23.41 7.50 -16.74
C PRO A 1096 23.38 6.99 -15.29
N PRO A 1097 22.47 7.48 -14.44
CA PRO A 1097 22.45 7.13 -13.03
C PRO A 1097 22.17 5.64 -12.84
N THR A 1098 22.93 5.02 -11.94
CA THR A 1098 22.75 3.66 -11.43
C THR A 1098 22.37 3.72 -9.95
N HIS A 1099 21.86 2.62 -9.39
CA HIS A 1099 21.51 2.57 -7.98
C HIS A 1099 22.73 2.72 -7.02
N TRP A 1100 23.96 2.39 -7.47
CA TRP A 1100 25.18 2.58 -6.67
C TRP A 1100 25.58 4.06 -6.50
N GLN A 1101 25.17 4.92 -7.44
CA GLN A 1101 25.46 6.36 -7.45
C GLN A 1101 26.96 6.68 -7.16
N GLN A 1102 27.27 7.81 -6.54
CA GLN A 1102 28.63 8.16 -6.09
C GLN A 1102 28.70 8.18 -4.57
N THR A 1103 29.81 7.70 -4.01
CA THR A 1103 30.06 7.77 -2.56
C THR A 1103 30.87 9.01 -2.25
N ILE A 1104 30.37 9.85 -1.35
CA ILE A 1104 30.96 11.14 -1.01
C ILE A 1104 31.42 11.12 0.45
N VAL A 1105 32.67 11.51 0.66
CA VAL A 1105 33.22 11.75 2.00
C VAL A 1105 33.35 13.24 2.22
N TYR A 1106 32.42 13.80 2.99
CA TYR A 1106 32.37 15.22 3.32
C TYR A 1106 33.36 15.61 4.43
N PHE A 1107 33.87 16.83 4.37
CA PHE A 1107 34.61 17.46 5.45
C PHE A 1107 33.65 18.18 6.41
N TYR A 1108 34.02 18.24 7.69
CA TYR A 1108 33.25 19.02 8.67
C TYR A 1108 33.23 20.52 8.34
N ASP A 1109 34.35 21.03 7.84
CA ASP A 1109 34.52 22.40 7.38
C ASP A 1109 35.04 22.41 5.94
N PRO A 1110 34.39 23.16 5.03
CA PRO A 1110 34.84 23.26 3.65
C PRO A 1110 36.18 24.00 3.56
N ILE A 1111 36.96 23.67 2.55
CA ILE A 1111 38.28 24.25 2.32
C ILE A 1111 38.21 25.11 1.07
N ASP A 1112 38.52 26.39 1.20
CA ASP A 1112 38.60 27.27 0.04
C ASP A 1112 39.83 26.91 -0.80
N VAL A 1113 39.58 26.56 -2.07
CA VAL A 1113 40.63 26.18 -3.04
C VAL A 1113 40.68 27.22 -4.15
N GLU A 1114 41.89 27.71 -4.45
CA GLU A 1114 42.17 28.59 -5.59
C GLU A 1114 42.40 27.79 -6.89
N GLN A 1115 42.26 28.45 -8.03
CA GLN A 1115 42.58 27.84 -9.32
C GLN A 1115 44.07 27.45 -9.37
N ASP A 1116 44.38 26.28 -9.95
CA ASP A 1116 45.71 25.66 -10.02
C ASP A 1116 46.34 25.26 -8.67
N GLN A 1117 45.60 25.40 -7.56
CA GLN A 1117 46.07 24.94 -6.25
C GLN A 1117 46.20 23.41 -6.24
N VAL A 1118 47.35 22.95 -5.75
CA VAL A 1118 47.67 21.53 -5.66
C VAL A 1118 47.11 20.96 -4.35
N ILE A 1119 46.36 19.86 -4.48
CA ILE A 1119 45.87 19.06 -3.35
C ILE A 1119 46.52 17.69 -3.47
N GLU A 1120 47.32 17.30 -2.47
CA GLU A 1120 48.02 16.01 -2.49
C GLU A 1120 47.85 15.26 -1.18
N GLY A 1121 47.78 13.94 -1.26
CA GLY A 1121 47.37 13.11 -0.13
C GLY A 1121 47.45 11.61 -0.39
N SER A 1122 46.92 10.85 0.55
CA SER A 1122 46.75 9.40 0.47
C SER A 1122 45.33 9.02 0.86
N VAL A 1123 44.80 7.97 0.23
CA VAL A 1123 43.57 7.30 0.63
C VAL A 1123 43.91 5.85 0.95
N THR A 1124 43.43 5.37 2.10
CA THR A 1124 43.53 3.97 2.50
C THR A 1124 42.13 3.44 2.77
N LEU A 1125 41.71 2.46 1.99
CA LEU A 1125 40.49 1.69 2.16
C LEU A 1125 40.87 0.37 2.83
N SER A 1126 40.23 0.00 3.94
CA SER A 1126 40.51 -1.27 4.61
C SER A 1126 39.23 -1.92 5.13
N GLN A 1127 39.15 -3.25 5.08
CA GLN A 1127 38.01 -3.97 5.65
C GLN A 1127 38.09 -3.96 7.18
N SER A 1128 36.95 -3.73 7.84
CA SER A 1128 36.91 -3.75 9.30
C SER A 1128 37.15 -5.15 9.85
N LYS A 1129 37.94 -5.24 10.94
CA LYS A 1129 38.20 -6.50 11.64
C LYS A 1129 37.02 -6.98 12.47
N GLU A 1130 36.14 -6.06 12.88
CA GLU A 1130 34.96 -6.36 13.72
C GLU A 1130 33.80 -6.88 12.86
N ASN A 1131 33.61 -6.32 11.67
CA ASN A 1131 32.63 -6.78 10.70
C ASN A 1131 33.20 -6.68 9.28
N ARG A 1132 33.30 -7.82 8.60
CA ARG A 1132 33.85 -7.91 7.23
C ARG A 1132 33.01 -7.18 6.18
N ARG A 1133 31.77 -6.80 6.51
CA ARG A 1133 30.91 -5.99 5.62
C ARG A 1133 31.19 -4.50 5.68
N PHE A 1134 31.82 -4.00 6.76
CA PHE A 1134 32.10 -2.58 6.93
C PHE A 1134 33.44 -2.20 6.31
N MET A 1135 33.53 -0.98 5.76
CA MET A 1135 34.76 -0.45 5.18
C MET A 1135 35.25 0.78 5.94
N ASN A 1136 36.50 0.74 6.38
CA ASN A 1136 37.18 1.87 6.99
C ASN A 1136 37.89 2.69 5.91
N ILE A 1137 37.60 3.98 5.87
CA ILE A 1137 38.17 4.96 4.93
C ILE A 1137 39.06 5.91 5.74
N HIS A 1138 40.36 5.89 5.42
CA HIS A 1138 41.35 6.81 5.98
C HIS A 1138 41.85 7.74 4.87
N LEU A 1139 41.55 9.03 5.00
CA LEU A 1139 41.91 10.06 4.04
C LEU A 1139 42.88 11.05 4.67
N GLU A 1140 44.09 11.13 4.11
CA GLU A 1140 45.06 12.16 4.43
C GLU A 1140 45.17 13.10 3.23
N TYR A 1141 45.09 14.40 3.47
CA TYR A 1141 45.22 15.38 2.40
C TYR A 1141 45.90 16.65 2.89
N SER A 1142 46.61 17.30 1.97
CA SER A 1142 47.32 18.54 2.23
C SER A 1142 46.96 19.59 1.19
N SER A 1143 46.71 20.81 1.66
CA SER A 1143 46.36 21.96 0.84
C SER A 1143 46.95 23.22 1.47
N ALA A 1144 47.62 24.06 0.67
CA ALA A 1144 48.27 25.30 1.12
C ALA A 1144 49.20 25.14 2.35
N GLY A 1145 49.91 24.01 2.48
CA GLY A 1145 50.85 23.73 3.57
C GLY A 1145 50.22 23.27 4.89
N ARG A 1146 48.91 23.02 4.94
CA ARG A 1146 48.22 22.40 6.08
C ARG A 1146 47.86 20.95 5.74
N SER A 1147 48.10 20.03 6.67
CA SER A 1147 47.72 18.62 6.57
C SER A 1147 46.47 18.33 7.39
N PHE A 1148 45.54 17.58 6.81
CA PHE A 1148 44.29 17.17 7.42
C PHE A 1148 44.13 15.66 7.33
N VAL A 1149 43.42 15.08 8.29
CA VAL A 1149 43.10 13.66 8.35
C VAL A 1149 41.61 13.50 8.59
N LYS A 1150 40.95 12.64 7.81
CA LYS A 1150 39.54 12.27 7.96
C LYS A 1150 39.45 10.75 8.01
N GLU A 1151 38.96 10.25 9.13
CA GLU A 1151 38.58 8.85 9.30
C GLU A 1151 37.05 8.76 9.17
N SER A 1152 36.58 7.77 8.43
CA SER A 1152 35.16 7.50 8.25
C SER A 1152 34.94 6.00 8.10
N VAL A 1153 33.81 5.50 8.60
CA VAL A 1153 33.44 4.09 8.48
C VAL A 1153 32.16 4.02 7.68
N MET A 1154 32.19 3.27 6.59
CA MET A 1154 31.01 2.90 5.82
C MET A 1154 30.45 1.62 6.44
N ARG A 1155 29.34 1.76 7.18
CA ARG A 1155 28.66 0.66 7.87
C ARG A 1155 27.63 0.00 6.97
#